data_AF-A0A3S0AVQ2-F1
#
_entry.id   AF-A0A3S0AVQ2-F1
#
_cell.length_a   1.000
_cell.length_b   1.000
_cell.length_c   1.000
_cell.angle_alpha   90.00
_cell.angle_beta   90.00
_cell.angle_gamma   90.00
#
_symmetry.space_group_name_H-M   'P 1'
#
loop_
_entity.id
_entity.type
_entity.pdbx_description
1 polymer ?
#
loop_
_entity_poly.entity_id
_entity_poly.type
_entity_poly.pdbx_seq_one_letter_code
_entity_poly.pdbx_strand_id
1 'polypeptide(L)'
;MSFMHGSSLLLGNNTVPGVQLSKELKEYAPIILKACRDWGLDFYPTVIQLLTYDEISEIAAYGGFPVRYPHWTFGMEYEELQRGYQYGMHRIYEMVINCCGLETKILTKKGSKNAGEIKSGDIVMGARGWRDVVAVKKQKSSKVFQITCEELSLKTICTPNHKWKCIRSGEDVWVETKDIKIGDAIQAGADYDYFLGNPFEIKWTAEKVIEKTRKNIRNQLIPISPPDKMTLELAELMGILTGDGSVGVRLASNTLNVCIHKPLIDFQKHVFNLFHNVFGREPSIYEKKKSVNLISLSSKFAVDYLNSIGFKTGSTYRNKRVPFSIFASSNEYRAAFLRGLFDTDGYCGKYLSLSCFSDELAQDIQLLLLEMGIRSKVKRVKNKNNDIAVLLIKGLPNLVSFEQKIGFSLNYKAEALAVLTSRDGRSGRGQILPGVMDKIFDKIDSMDKPPEWMYKWRKRTLQKDKTTNSLYGFLHKAMNKGYGNCFKDLYELVKKPVYVVSKIEELEEEQETIDIALDHDDHDFLANGLVSHNTNPCYQWLLSSNTLVDNLTVIAHATGHNDFFKNNIYFSATDTNMLNKMANHGTRIRKYMARWGKERVIEFLDLVKRIDTLIDGADAWKEKVVKDVIIRDERKYNYPKRLNVDKERLYMEPFLNTQGFKEKENERVKRKDLSEEIGFFKNPTKNIMAFLRDNAPLKPWQADIMSMLYDEAIYFYPQRQTKVLNEGWASMTDSVIMAEQGYVSLGQPSHDCGIFEYAEHKMGVLGGKYSNNPYKLGYNLLCDIRKRWDNGQFGTDWEDCNNMREKENWNDTHAATNLGKEKIFEVRKYYNDLTLIHEFFTEDFCREQEYYQWKKLNNGNIIISSRDYKTIKDSLMKKHLNGGLPNIKLIEPDYKGKGAMLLEHESDGRPIYEPYVEDVMNAIKKIWNNDVYFINKNDGKEKIHCSYNFRNAPGQIQYEVVSREEHLKS
;
A
#
# COMPACT_ATOMS: atom_id res chain seq x y z
N MET A 1 7.74 -39.78 2.98
CA MET A 1 6.62 -39.37 2.09
C MET A 1 6.78 -37.90 1.81
N SER A 2 6.95 -37.51 0.55
CA SER A 2 7.12 -36.11 0.12
C SER A 2 5.97 -35.71 -0.80
N PHE A 3 4.93 -35.07 -0.24
CA PHE A 3 3.81 -34.53 -1.00
C PHE A 3 3.23 -33.29 -0.31
N MET A 4 3.93 -32.17 -0.41
CA MET A 4 3.37 -30.82 -0.30
C MET A 4 4.20 -29.86 -1.16
N HIS A 5 3.77 -29.64 -2.39
CA HIS A 5 4.14 -28.48 -3.21
C HIS A 5 2.84 -27.82 -3.65
N GLY A 6 2.71 -26.51 -3.47
CA GLY A 6 1.67 -25.73 -4.16
C GLY A 6 0.36 -25.40 -3.41
N SER A 7 0.38 -24.98 -2.14
CA SER A 7 -0.73 -24.17 -1.59
C SER A 7 -0.21 -22.92 -0.86
N SER A 8 -0.75 -21.75 -1.20
CA SER A 8 -0.31 -20.45 -0.66
C SER A 8 -1.26 -19.93 0.42
N LEU A 9 -1.64 -20.81 1.35
CA LEU A 9 -2.43 -20.46 2.52
C LEU A 9 -1.58 -19.67 3.53
N LEU A 10 -2.19 -18.65 4.12
CA LEU A 10 -1.76 -18.01 5.35
C LEU A 10 -2.80 -18.21 6.45
N LEU A 11 -2.34 -18.46 7.66
CA LEU A 11 -3.16 -18.48 8.87
C LEU A 11 -2.73 -17.26 9.72
N GLY A 12 -3.60 -16.27 9.82
CA GLY A 12 -3.37 -15.07 10.64
C GLY A 12 -3.78 -15.29 12.10
N ASN A 13 -3.10 -14.61 13.03
CA ASN A 13 -3.55 -14.45 14.41
C ASN A 13 -3.97 -12.99 14.62
N ASN A 14 -5.02 -12.76 15.40
CA ASN A 14 -5.58 -11.41 15.62
C ASN A 14 -4.67 -10.53 16.49
N THR A 15 -4.92 -9.23 16.43
CA THR A 15 -4.39 -8.19 17.34
C THR A 15 -5.05 -8.20 18.73
N VAL A 16 -6.13 -8.98 18.93
CA VAL A 16 -6.83 -9.14 20.21
C VAL A 16 -6.41 -10.47 20.89
N PRO A 17 -6.06 -10.47 22.19
CA PRO A 17 -5.78 -11.70 22.92
C PRO A 17 -7.04 -12.56 23.11
N GLY A 18 -7.20 -13.63 22.32
CA GLY A 18 -8.19 -14.68 22.61
C GLY A 18 -8.65 -15.50 21.42
N VAL A 19 -8.97 -14.86 20.29
CA VAL A 19 -9.54 -15.55 19.12
C VAL A 19 -8.42 -16.09 18.23
N GLN A 20 -8.23 -17.40 18.25
CA GLN A 20 -7.32 -18.10 17.34
C GLN A 20 -8.12 -19.00 16.39
N LEU A 21 -7.62 -19.17 15.17
CA LEU A 21 -8.09 -20.21 14.26
C LEU A 21 -8.09 -21.59 14.95
N SER A 22 -9.20 -22.31 14.84
CA SER A 22 -9.36 -23.64 15.42
C SER A 22 -8.35 -24.63 14.81
N LYS A 23 -8.14 -25.77 15.47
CA LYS A 23 -7.21 -26.80 14.98
C LYS A 23 -7.67 -27.34 13.61
N GLU A 24 -8.97 -27.54 13.49
CA GLU A 24 -9.69 -28.05 12.32
C GLU A 24 -9.55 -27.07 11.14
N LEU A 25 -9.76 -25.77 11.35
CA LEU A 25 -9.56 -24.76 10.30
C LEU A 25 -8.11 -24.67 9.82
N LYS A 26 -7.14 -24.83 10.72
CA LYS A 26 -5.70 -24.87 10.36
C LYS A 26 -5.35 -26.09 9.50
N GLU A 27 -6.10 -27.20 9.64
CA GLU A 27 -5.90 -28.45 8.90
C GLU A 27 -6.65 -28.48 7.57
N TYR A 28 -7.90 -28.00 7.54
CA TYR A 28 -8.83 -28.16 6.39
C TYR A 28 -8.84 -26.97 5.42
N ALA A 29 -8.60 -25.74 5.87
CA ALA A 29 -8.48 -24.60 4.96
C ALA A 29 -7.45 -24.78 3.82
N PRO A 30 -6.25 -25.36 4.03
CA PRO A 30 -5.30 -25.56 2.93
C PRO A 30 -5.76 -26.64 1.94
N ILE A 31 -6.64 -27.55 2.36
CA ILE A 31 -7.26 -28.56 1.49
C ILE A 31 -8.28 -27.88 0.58
N ILE A 32 -9.17 -27.04 1.12
CA ILE A 32 -10.15 -26.26 0.33
C ILE A 32 -9.45 -25.37 -0.70
N LEU A 33 -8.42 -24.61 -0.30
CA LEU A 33 -7.67 -23.76 -1.24
C LEU A 33 -6.91 -24.57 -2.30
N LYS A 34 -6.46 -25.80 -1.98
CA LYS A 34 -5.89 -26.70 -2.99
C LYS A 34 -6.95 -27.18 -3.97
N ALA A 35 -8.11 -27.61 -3.49
CA ALA A 35 -9.24 -28.04 -4.32
C ALA A 35 -9.70 -26.93 -5.29
N CYS A 36 -9.73 -25.67 -4.83
CA CYS A 36 -9.99 -24.50 -5.68
C CYS A 36 -8.99 -24.39 -6.85
N ARG A 37 -7.69 -24.63 -6.61
CA ARG A 37 -6.65 -24.61 -7.65
C ARG A 37 -6.68 -25.82 -8.56
N ASP A 38 -6.93 -27.01 -8.00
CA ASP A 38 -7.08 -28.26 -8.76
C ASP A 38 -8.32 -28.17 -9.68
N TRP A 39 -9.37 -27.45 -9.26
CA TRP A 39 -10.51 -27.09 -10.13
C TRP A 39 -10.15 -26.04 -11.20
N GLY A 40 -9.02 -25.34 -11.08
CA GLY A 40 -8.47 -24.43 -12.10
C GLY A 40 -8.61 -22.94 -11.77
N LEU A 41 -9.01 -22.56 -10.55
CA LEU A 41 -9.10 -21.16 -10.15
C LEU A 41 -7.70 -20.54 -10.00
N ASP A 42 -7.55 -19.32 -10.52
CA ASP A 42 -6.36 -18.50 -10.36
C ASP A 42 -6.70 -17.27 -9.52
N PHE A 43 -6.30 -17.31 -8.24
CA PHE A 43 -6.63 -16.32 -7.22
C PHE A 43 -5.38 -15.79 -6.52
N TYR A 44 -5.45 -14.58 -5.98
CA TYR A 44 -4.37 -13.97 -5.21
C TYR A 44 -4.14 -14.72 -3.86
N PRO A 45 -2.93 -14.70 -3.29
CA PRO A 45 -2.59 -15.56 -2.15
C PRO A 45 -3.29 -15.22 -0.81
N THR A 46 -4.22 -16.06 -0.36
CA THR A 46 -5.08 -15.93 0.84
C THR A 46 -4.36 -15.97 2.21
N VAL A 47 -4.74 -15.06 3.11
CA VAL A 47 -4.75 -15.10 4.59
C VAL A 47 -6.15 -15.44 5.05
N ILE A 48 -6.23 -16.26 6.08
CA ILE A 48 -7.47 -16.48 6.81
C ILE A 48 -7.27 -15.92 8.22
N GLN A 49 -8.22 -15.12 8.68
CA GLN A 49 -8.32 -14.60 10.05
C GLN A 49 -9.70 -14.95 10.61
N LEU A 50 -9.83 -15.04 11.93
CA LEU A 50 -11.10 -15.38 12.59
C LEU A 50 -11.51 -14.20 13.47
N LEU A 51 -12.53 -13.45 13.06
CA LEU A 51 -13.00 -12.24 13.72
C LEU A 51 -14.34 -12.49 14.44
N THR A 52 -14.64 -11.63 15.41
CA THR A 52 -15.96 -11.55 16.07
C THR A 52 -16.99 -10.85 15.17
N TYR A 53 -18.28 -10.96 15.51
CA TYR A 53 -19.34 -10.30 14.73
C TYR A 53 -19.25 -8.77 14.77
N ASP A 54 -18.76 -8.20 15.88
CA ASP A 54 -18.53 -6.76 16.01
C ASP A 54 -17.40 -6.29 15.07
N GLU A 55 -16.24 -6.95 15.09
CA GLU A 55 -15.10 -6.62 14.23
C GLU A 55 -15.44 -6.74 12.72
N ILE A 56 -16.19 -7.77 12.31
CA ILE A 56 -16.64 -7.89 10.92
C ILE A 56 -17.62 -6.77 10.56
N SER A 57 -18.53 -6.40 11.47
CA SER A 57 -19.48 -5.30 11.24
C SER A 57 -18.76 -3.95 11.11
N GLU A 58 -17.73 -3.68 11.92
CA GLU A 58 -16.91 -2.46 11.82
C GLU A 58 -16.18 -2.37 10.48
N ILE A 59 -15.48 -3.45 10.08
CA ILE A 59 -14.74 -3.51 8.82
C ILE A 59 -15.68 -3.36 7.63
N ALA A 60 -16.82 -4.05 7.65
CA ALA A 60 -17.81 -4.00 6.58
C ALA A 60 -18.50 -2.64 6.44
N ALA A 61 -18.78 -1.95 7.56
CA ALA A 61 -19.31 -0.58 7.55
C ALA A 61 -18.33 0.44 6.93
N TYR A 62 -17.02 0.14 6.91
CA TYR A 62 -16.04 0.91 6.13
C TYR A 62 -15.87 0.40 4.69
N GLY A 63 -16.84 -0.33 4.15
CA GLY A 63 -16.76 -0.95 2.82
C GLY A 63 -15.64 -1.99 2.73
N GLY A 64 -15.29 -2.62 3.85
CA GLY A 64 -14.20 -3.59 4.01
C GLY A 64 -12.81 -2.98 4.25
N PHE A 65 -12.66 -1.65 4.28
CA PHE A 65 -11.36 -0.99 4.48
C PHE A 65 -11.07 -0.75 5.97
N PRO A 66 -9.88 -1.09 6.50
CA PRO A 66 -9.56 -0.88 7.93
C PRO A 66 -9.63 0.58 8.40
N VAL A 67 -9.42 1.55 7.50
CA VAL A 67 -9.42 2.98 7.81
C VAL A 67 -10.12 3.77 6.72
N ARG A 68 -11.13 4.57 7.13
CA ARG A 68 -11.78 5.59 6.29
C ARG A 68 -11.76 6.97 6.95
N TYR A 69 -12.35 7.96 6.29
CA TYR A 69 -12.70 9.24 6.91
C TYR A 69 -13.86 9.04 7.89
N PRO A 70 -13.91 9.80 9.00
CA PRO A 70 -15.04 9.74 9.92
C PRO A 70 -16.30 10.32 9.26
N HIS A 71 -17.34 9.50 9.12
CA HIS A 71 -18.65 9.88 8.63
C HIS A 71 -19.74 9.15 9.44
N TRP A 72 -20.87 9.81 9.66
CA TRP A 72 -21.96 9.25 10.49
C TRP A 72 -22.69 8.09 9.79
N THR A 73 -22.71 8.06 8.45
CA THR A 73 -23.28 6.94 7.67
C THR A 73 -22.60 5.62 8.00
N PHE A 74 -21.28 5.59 8.18
CA PHE A 74 -20.57 4.37 8.60
C PHE A 74 -20.98 3.90 10.01
N GLY A 75 -21.39 4.82 10.89
CA GLY A 75 -21.96 4.46 12.19
C GLY A 75 -23.35 3.84 12.08
N MET A 76 -24.20 4.34 11.18
CA MET A 76 -25.50 3.73 10.88
C MET A 76 -25.34 2.39 10.15
N GLU A 77 -24.44 2.31 9.18
CA GLU A 77 -24.10 1.07 8.47
C GLU A 77 -23.60 0.03 9.48
N TYR A 78 -22.73 0.39 10.42
CA TYR A 78 -22.34 -0.49 11.53
C TYR A 78 -23.54 -0.94 12.38
N GLU A 79 -24.43 -0.04 12.78
CA GLU A 79 -25.60 -0.37 13.60
C GLU A 79 -26.62 -1.26 12.85
N GLU A 80 -26.83 -1.02 11.55
CA GLU A 80 -27.66 -1.84 10.67
C GLU A 80 -27.03 -3.23 10.45
N LEU A 81 -25.72 -3.29 10.23
CA LEU A 81 -24.98 -4.55 10.08
C LEU A 81 -24.99 -5.37 11.38
N GLN A 82 -24.63 -4.75 12.51
CA GLN A 82 -24.60 -5.40 13.82
C GLN A 82 -25.97 -5.95 14.22
N ARG A 83 -27.05 -5.18 14.03
CA ARG A 83 -28.43 -5.64 14.26
C ARG A 83 -28.85 -6.71 13.25
N GLY A 84 -28.50 -6.55 11.98
CA GLY A 84 -28.73 -7.55 10.95
C GLY A 84 -28.09 -8.89 11.30
N TYR A 85 -26.87 -8.88 11.83
CA TYR A 85 -26.20 -10.05 12.38
C TYR A 85 -26.91 -10.64 13.60
N GLN A 86 -27.25 -9.81 14.61
CA GLN A 86 -27.96 -10.26 15.82
C GLN A 86 -29.32 -10.90 15.54
N TYR A 87 -30.01 -10.45 14.48
CA TYR A 87 -31.29 -11.00 14.03
C TYR A 87 -31.17 -11.99 12.85
N GLY A 88 -29.95 -12.38 12.45
CA GLY A 88 -29.71 -13.41 11.43
C GLY A 88 -30.08 -13.03 9.99
N MET A 89 -30.15 -11.74 9.66
CA MET A 89 -30.62 -11.23 8.37
C MET A 89 -29.56 -11.19 7.25
N HIS A 90 -28.26 -11.08 7.58
CA HIS A 90 -27.15 -11.13 6.61
C HIS A 90 -25.79 -11.43 7.28
N ARG A 91 -24.77 -11.77 6.48
CA ARG A 91 -23.37 -12.03 6.89
C ARG A 91 -22.38 -11.56 5.80
N ILE A 92 -21.16 -11.14 6.18
CA ILE A 92 -20.06 -10.59 5.35
C ILE A 92 -18.77 -11.40 5.58
N TYR A 93 -17.87 -11.51 4.56
CA TYR A 93 -16.90 -12.61 4.50
C TYR A 93 -15.41 -12.39 4.01
N GLU A 94 -14.94 -11.37 3.22
CA GLU A 94 -13.47 -11.19 2.84
C GLU A 94 -12.98 -9.86 2.12
N MET A 95 -11.64 -9.65 1.92
CA MET A 95 -10.92 -8.59 1.10
C MET A 95 -9.39 -8.88 0.77
N VAL A 96 -8.65 -8.24 -0.21
CA VAL A 96 -7.35 -8.80 -0.79
C VAL A 96 -6.16 -7.95 -1.40
N ILE A 97 -4.81 -8.29 -1.20
CA ILE A 97 -3.53 -7.85 -1.98
C ILE A 97 -2.27 -8.93 -2.19
N ASN A 98 -0.90 -8.61 -2.16
CA ASN A 98 0.43 -9.11 -2.78
C ASN A 98 1.62 -9.82 -1.91
N CYS A 99 2.99 -9.83 -2.26
CA CYS A 99 4.23 -10.44 -1.53
C CYS A 99 5.77 -10.05 -1.86
N CYS A 100 6.83 -10.37 -1.02
CA CYS A 100 8.35 -10.17 -1.19
C CYS A 100 9.28 -11.46 -1.18
N GLY A 101 10.64 -11.46 -0.97
CA GLY A 101 11.57 -12.64 -1.14
C GLY A 101 12.42 -13.17 0.07
N LEU A 102 12.73 -14.49 0.17
CA LEU A 102 13.24 -15.17 1.40
C LEU A 102 14.63 -14.77 1.94
N GLU A 103 15.65 -14.67 1.08
CA GLU A 103 17.04 -14.40 1.50
C GLU A 103 17.30 -12.92 1.84
N THR A 104 16.29 -12.08 1.67
CA THR A 104 16.30 -10.67 2.05
C THR A 104 16.62 -10.51 3.53
N LYS A 105 17.65 -9.75 3.88
CA LYS A 105 17.96 -9.42 5.29
C LYS A 105 16.94 -8.43 5.82
N ILE A 106 16.31 -8.75 6.95
CA ILE A 106 15.37 -7.87 7.62
C ILE A 106 15.90 -7.57 9.02
N LEU A 107 15.89 -6.28 9.36
CA LEU A 107 16.39 -5.80 10.63
C LEU A 107 15.34 -6.02 11.72
N THR A 108 15.68 -6.78 12.77
CA THR A 108 14.79 -7.04 13.92
C THR A 108 15.39 -6.51 15.22
N LYS A 109 14.58 -6.34 16.27
CA LYS A 109 15.07 -6.06 17.65
C LYS A 109 16.02 -7.16 18.19
N LYS A 110 16.12 -8.31 17.52
CA LYS A 110 17.04 -9.42 17.87
C LYS A 110 18.22 -9.53 16.88
N GLY A 111 18.48 -8.47 16.09
CA GLY A 111 19.51 -8.41 15.05
C GLY A 111 18.97 -8.66 13.64
N SER A 112 19.86 -8.69 12.64
CA SER A 112 19.49 -9.02 11.27
C SER A 112 19.14 -10.52 11.13
N LYS A 113 17.99 -10.82 10.53
CA LYS A 113 17.55 -12.17 10.16
C LYS A 113 17.36 -12.28 8.65
N ASN A 114 17.38 -13.48 8.09
CA ASN A 114 16.76 -13.69 6.78
C ASN A 114 15.24 -13.48 6.90
N ALA A 115 14.59 -12.96 5.86
CA ALA A 115 13.14 -12.80 5.83
C ALA A 115 12.46 -14.16 6.09
N GLY A 116 13.00 -15.24 5.53
CA GLY A 116 12.61 -16.62 5.82
C GLY A 116 12.66 -17.09 7.29
N GLU A 117 13.30 -16.35 8.18
CA GLU A 117 13.40 -16.64 9.63
C GLU A 117 12.49 -15.75 10.50
N ILE A 118 11.81 -14.76 9.90
CA ILE A 118 10.86 -13.88 10.56
C ILE A 118 9.62 -14.66 10.96
N LYS A 119 9.04 -14.33 12.12
CA LYS A 119 7.80 -14.93 12.65
C LYS A 119 6.85 -13.83 13.13
N SER A 120 5.56 -14.16 13.20
CA SER A 120 4.59 -13.35 13.95
C SER A 120 5.09 -13.12 15.38
N GLY A 121 5.00 -11.88 15.87
CA GLY A 121 5.57 -11.44 17.15
C GLY A 121 7.08 -11.14 17.14
N ASP A 122 7.78 -11.22 16.01
CA ASP A 122 9.04 -10.49 15.85
C ASP A 122 8.76 -8.99 15.64
N ILE A 123 9.73 -8.15 15.97
CA ILE A 123 9.65 -6.70 15.78
C ILE A 123 10.71 -6.29 14.76
N VAL A 124 10.29 -5.72 13.64
CA VAL A 124 11.12 -5.33 12.49
C VAL A 124 11.26 -3.82 12.38
N MET A 125 12.30 -3.33 11.71
CA MET A 125 12.46 -1.89 11.44
C MET A 125 11.72 -1.50 10.15
N GLY A 126 10.92 -0.42 10.21
CA GLY A 126 10.36 0.28 9.06
C GLY A 126 10.93 1.69 8.89
N ALA A 127 10.47 2.41 7.86
CA ALA A 127 11.00 3.72 7.50
C ALA A 127 10.54 4.85 8.43
N ARG A 128 9.92 4.53 9.58
CA ARG A 128 9.66 5.45 10.69
C ARG A 128 9.78 4.76 12.06
N GLY A 129 10.67 3.77 12.18
CA GLY A 129 10.97 3.07 13.44
C GLY A 129 10.46 1.63 13.51
N TRP A 130 10.51 1.04 14.71
CA TRP A 130 10.15 -0.36 14.96
C TRP A 130 8.66 -0.64 14.75
N ARG A 131 8.33 -1.84 14.23
CA ARG A 131 6.98 -2.31 13.89
C ARG A 131 6.81 -3.78 14.28
N ASP A 132 5.69 -4.12 14.88
CA ASP A 132 5.35 -5.50 15.23
C ASP A 132 4.89 -6.28 14.00
N VAL A 133 5.42 -7.49 13.83
CA VAL A 133 5.02 -8.40 12.75
C VAL A 133 3.76 -9.16 13.16
N VAL A 134 2.64 -8.81 12.55
CA VAL A 134 1.35 -9.46 12.79
C VAL A 134 1.34 -10.86 12.18
N ALA A 135 1.76 -10.99 10.92
CA ALA A 135 1.74 -12.26 10.18
C ALA A 135 2.89 -12.37 9.18
N VAL A 136 3.23 -13.61 8.80
CA VAL A 136 4.34 -13.92 7.88
C VAL A 136 3.92 -14.99 6.88
N LYS A 137 4.03 -14.69 5.59
CA LYS A 137 3.79 -15.63 4.47
C LYS A 137 5.05 -16.33 4.03
N LYS A 138 4.93 -17.57 3.59
CA LYS A 138 5.86 -18.13 2.60
C LYS A 138 5.05 -18.64 1.43
N GLN A 139 5.52 -18.41 0.21
CA GLN A 139 4.92 -18.90 -1.01
C GLN A 139 5.99 -19.09 -2.09
N LYS A 140 5.70 -19.92 -3.09
CA LYS A 140 6.55 -20.05 -4.27
C LYS A 140 6.06 -19.10 -5.36
N SER A 141 6.99 -18.52 -6.12
CA SER A 141 6.69 -17.63 -7.24
C SER A 141 7.53 -18.02 -8.45
N SER A 142 6.86 -18.28 -9.58
CA SER A 142 7.46 -18.70 -10.85
C SER A 142 8.11 -17.56 -11.65
N LYS A 143 7.91 -16.30 -11.22
CA LYS A 143 8.46 -15.11 -11.86
C LYS A 143 8.88 -14.14 -10.77
N VAL A 144 10.18 -13.92 -10.61
CA VAL A 144 10.74 -12.96 -9.65
C VAL A 144 11.80 -12.08 -10.31
N PHE A 145 12.07 -10.94 -9.69
CA PHE A 145 13.08 -10.00 -10.13
C PHE A 145 14.19 -9.87 -9.08
N GLN A 146 15.44 -9.88 -9.53
CA GLN A 146 16.62 -9.60 -8.72
C GLN A 146 17.09 -8.16 -8.96
N ILE A 147 16.88 -7.29 -7.97
CA ILE A 147 17.43 -5.93 -7.94
C ILE A 147 18.86 -5.97 -7.39
N THR A 148 19.80 -5.35 -8.09
CA THR A 148 21.19 -5.18 -7.65
C THR A 148 21.61 -3.71 -7.68
N CYS A 149 22.08 -3.20 -6.54
CA CYS A 149 22.68 -1.87 -6.42
C CYS A 149 24.18 -2.01 -6.13
N GLU A 150 25.06 -1.57 -7.04
CA GLU A 150 26.52 -1.86 -7.00
C GLU A 150 27.26 -1.34 -5.74
N GLU A 151 26.66 -0.48 -4.93
CA GLU A 151 27.20 -0.02 -3.65
C GLU A 151 26.72 -0.87 -2.46
N LEU A 152 25.56 -1.53 -2.58
CA LEU A 152 25.01 -2.43 -1.56
C LEU A 152 25.55 -3.86 -1.79
N SER A 153 25.99 -4.54 -0.73
CA SER A 153 26.49 -5.93 -0.86
C SER A 153 25.36 -6.95 -1.05
N LEU A 154 24.15 -6.57 -0.67
CA LEU A 154 22.96 -7.37 -0.65
C LEU A 154 22.21 -7.20 -1.98
N LYS A 155 21.83 -8.32 -2.59
CA LYS A 155 20.87 -8.37 -3.70
C LYS A 155 19.48 -8.62 -3.12
N THR A 156 18.45 -8.04 -3.73
CA THR A 156 17.06 -8.30 -3.31
C THR A 156 16.31 -9.04 -4.40
N ILE A 157 15.76 -10.19 -4.05
CA ILE A 157 14.83 -10.94 -4.90
C ILE A 157 13.41 -10.62 -4.43
N CYS A 158 12.52 -10.30 -5.37
CA CYS A 158 11.16 -9.84 -5.06
C CYS A 158 10.19 -10.13 -6.22
N THR A 159 8.90 -10.19 -5.92
CA THR A 159 7.87 -10.45 -6.95
C THR A 159 7.67 -9.22 -7.86
N PRO A 160 7.16 -9.37 -9.10
CA PRO A 160 6.98 -8.27 -10.05
C PRO A 160 6.19 -7.08 -9.49
N ASN A 161 5.20 -7.34 -8.64
CA ASN A 161 4.30 -6.32 -8.07
C ASN A 161 4.75 -5.81 -6.68
N HIS A 162 5.87 -6.30 -6.15
CA HIS A 162 6.43 -5.84 -4.88
C HIS A 162 6.94 -4.39 -5.02
N LYS A 163 6.63 -3.52 -4.05
CA LYS A 163 6.82 -2.07 -4.17
C LYS A 163 8.01 -1.56 -3.37
N TRP A 164 8.82 -0.71 -4.01
CA TRP A 164 9.98 -0.04 -3.42
C TRP A 164 9.74 1.46 -3.34
N LYS A 165 10.27 2.11 -2.31
CA LYS A 165 10.25 3.56 -2.21
C LYS A 165 11.38 4.14 -3.05
N CYS A 166 11.05 4.79 -4.15
CA CYS A 166 12.00 5.37 -5.09
C CYS A 166 11.93 6.90 -5.11
N ILE A 167 13.04 7.55 -5.44
CA ILE A 167 13.07 8.99 -5.75
C ILE A 167 13.05 9.17 -7.26
N ARG A 168 11.92 9.67 -7.79
CA ARG A 168 11.76 10.03 -9.22
C ARG A 168 11.42 11.52 -9.32
N SER A 169 12.06 12.25 -10.23
CA SER A 169 11.91 13.71 -10.39
C SER A 169 12.11 14.54 -9.10
N GLY A 170 12.86 14.00 -8.13
CA GLY A 170 13.06 14.60 -6.81
C GLY A 170 11.89 14.46 -5.84
N GLU A 171 11.01 13.47 -6.03
CA GLU A 171 9.86 13.16 -5.16
C GLU A 171 9.79 11.67 -4.80
N ASP A 172 9.16 11.37 -3.66
CA ASP A 172 9.14 10.06 -2.99
C ASP A 172 7.97 9.17 -3.50
N VAL A 173 8.21 8.36 -4.53
CA VAL A 173 7.19 7.56 -5.24
C VAL A 173 7.32 6.07 -4.91
N TRP A 174 6.19 5.35 -4.76
CA TRP A 174 6.19 3.89 -4.69
C TRP A 174 6.21 3.28 -6.10
N VAL A 175 7.15 2.39 -6.38
CA VAL A 175 7.36 1.79 -7.72
C VAL A 175 7.34 0.27 -7.60
N GLU A 176 6.54 -0.41 -8.43
CA GLU A 176 6.53 -1.87 -8.51
C GLU A 176 7.82 -2.39 -9.14
N THR A 177 8.28 -3.55 -8.70
CA THR A 177 9.59 -4.10 -9.06
C THR A 177 9.76 -4.26 -10.57
N LYS A 178 8.72 -4.69 -11.29
CA LYS A 178 8.71 -4.76 -12.78
C LYS A 178 8.90 -3.41 -13.48
N ASP A 179 8.55 -2.31 -12.82
CA ASP A 179 8.60 -0.95 -13.34
C ASP A 179 9.87 -0.19 -12.92
N ILE A 180 10.76 -0.83 -12.16
CA ILE A 180 12.08 -0.31 -11.79
C ILE A 180 13.03 -0.41 -12.98
N LYS A 181 13.75 0.68 -13.23
CA LYS A 181 14.72 0.82 -14.32
C LYS A 181 16.12 1.06 -13.77
N ILE A 182 17.13 0.67 -14.53
CA ILE A 182 18.53 0.99 -14.22
C ILE A 182 18.65 2.52 -14.15
N GLY A 183 19.17 3.04 -13.04
CA GLY A 183 19.24 4.47 -12.75
C GLY A 183 18.18 5.00 -11.76
N ASP A 184 17.13 4.23 -11.43
CA ASP A 184 16.22 4.60 -10.33
C ASP A 184 16.96 4.60 -8.98
N ALA A 185 16.66 5.58 -8.12
CA ALA A 185 17.21 5.69 -6.78
C ALA A 185 16.22 5.14 -5.75
N ILE A 186 16.50 3.97 -5.17
CA ILE A 186 15.70 3.39 -4.08
C ILE A 186 16.15 4.03 -2.75
N GLN A 187 15.19 4.46 -1.94
CA GLN A 187 15.42 5.00 -0.61
C GLN A 187 15.84 3.89 0.36
N ALA A 188 16.84 4.16 1.17
CA ALA A 188 17.24 3.33 2.29
C ALA A 188 16.67 3.85 3.62
N GLY A 189 16.72 3.01 4.65
CA GLY A 189 16.44 3.41 6.03
C GLY A 189 17.24 4.66 6.39
N ALA A 190 16.57 5.63 6.98
CA ALA A 190 17.14 6.94 7.32
C ALA A 190 17.24 7.10 8.84
N ASP A 191 17.69 8.27 9.25
CA ASP A 191 18.18 8.63 10.58
C ASP A 191 17.06 8.70 11.64
N TYR A 192 16.55 7.53 12.07
CA TYR A 192 15.39 7.42 12.98
C TYR A 192 15.78 7.06 14.41
N ASP A 193 16.13 8.07 15.21
CA ASP A 193 16.29 7.90 16.65
C ASP A 193 14.91 7.94 17.35
N TYR A 194 14.10 6.91 17.10
CA TYR A 194 12.77 6.73 17.73
C TYR A 194 12.88 6.51 19.25
N PHE A 195 14.06 6.12 19.73
CA PHE A 195 14.43 6.07 21.15
C PHE A 195 15.38 7.21 21.50
N LEU A 196 14.85 8.42 21.68
CA LEU A 196 15.55 9.47 22.41
C LEU A 196 15.80 8.98 23.87
N GLY A 197 17.02 8.52 24.14
CA GLY A 197 17.58 8.36 25.49
C GLY A 197 17.26 7.09 26.29
N ASN A 198 16.53 6.10 25.76
CA ASN A 198 16.23 4.86 26.52
C ASN A 198 17.24 3.72 26.21
N PRO A 199 18.13 3.34 27.15
CA PRO A 199 19.06 2.23 26.98
C PRO A 199 18.35 0.86 27.00
N PHE A 200 18.93 -0.11 26.30
CA PHE A 200 18.47 -1.51 26.32
C PHE A 200 18.61 -2.13 27.73
N GLU A 201 17.53 -2.68 28.29
CA GLU A 201 17.54 -3.37 29.59
C GLU A 201 18.22 -4.75 29.53
N ILE A 202 19.10 -5.02 30.49
CA ILE A 202 19.93 -6.22 30.56
C ILE A 202 19.50 -7.10 31.73
N LYS A 203 18.76 -8.18 31.43
CA LYS A 203 18.23 -9.12 32.43
C LYS A 203 19.18 -10.29 32.67
N TRP A 204 20.21 -10.06 33.49
CA TRP A 204 21.22 -11.05 33.88
C TRP A 204 21.33 -11.20 35.41
N THR A 205 21.54 -12.42 35.91
CA THR A 205 21.83 -12.67 37.34
C THR A 205 22.95 -13.69 37.52
N ALA A 206 23.77 -13.50 38.55
CA ALA A 206 24.92 -14.36 38.85
C ALA A 206 24.52 -15.77 39.30
N GLU A 207 23.33 -15.95 39.88
CA GLU A 207 22.85 -17.22 40.45
C GLU A 207 22.86 -18.35 39.43
N LYS A 208 22.35 -18.09 38.22
CA LYS A 208 22.30 -19.05 37.10
C LYS A 208 23.70 -19.55 36.70
N VAL A 209 24.74 -18.75 36.92
CA VAL A 209 26.14 -19.13 36.67
C VAL A 209 26.70 -19.94 37.83
N ILE A 210 26.33 -19.63 39.07
CA ILE A 210 26.72 -20.36 40.27
C ILE A 210 26.12 -21.77 40.25
N GLU A 211 24.83 -21.91 39.94
CA GLU A 211 24.13 -23.19 39.81
C GLU A 211 24.83 -24.12 38.81
N LYS A 212 25.08 -23.62 37.60
CA LYS A 212 25.78 -24.34 36.51
C LYS A 212 27.27 -24.54 36.76
N THR A 213 27.84 -24.01 37.84
CA THR A 213 29.25 -24.19 38.20
C THR A 213 29.42 -25.36 39.17
N ARG A 214 30.37 -26.25 38.87
CA ARG A 214 30.72 -27.40 39.73
C ARG A 214 31.09 -26.92 41.14
N LYS A 215 30.65 -27.65 42.18
CA LYS A 215 30.80 -27.26 43.60
C LYS A 215 32.22 -26.84 43.97
N ASN A 216 33.24 -27.57 43.48
CA ASN A 216 34.65 -27.30 43.74
C ASN A 216 35.21 -26.00 43.11
N ILE A 217 34.50 -25.38 42.16
CA ILE A 217 34.90 -24.14 41.48
C ILE A 217 34.08 -22.94 42.00
N ARG A 218 32.93 -23.16 42.67
CA ARG A 218 32.05 -22.08 43.16
C ARG A 218 32.79 -21.10 44.08
N ASN A 219 33.64 -21.61 44.97
CA ASN A 219 34.41 -20.80 45.92
C ASN A 219 35.56 -19.99 45.26
N GLN A 220 35.82 -20.21 43.96
CA GLN A 220 36.81 -19.47 43.17
C GLN A 220 36.15 -18.42 42.25
N LEU A 221 34.81 -18.31 42.25
CA LEU A 221 34.10 -17.29 41.50
C LEU A 221 34.17 -15.95 42.24
N ILE A 222 34.79 -14.95 41.60
CA ILE A 222 34.89 -13.60 42.14
C ILE A 222 33.80 -12.71 41.50
N PRO A 223 32.92 -12.06 42.29
CA PRO A 223 31.75 -11.33 41.76
C PRO A 223 32.13 -10.09 40.93
N ILE A 224 31.21 -9.68 40.08
CA ILE A 224 31.28 -8.49 39.22
C ILE A 224 30.06 -7.59 39.48
N SER A 225 30.14 -6.32 39.10
CA SER A 225 29.02 -5.38 39.14
C SER A 225 28.79 -4.79 37.75
N PRO A 226 28.22 -5.56 36.80
CA PRO A 226 27.93 -5.08 35.47
C PRO A 226 26.64 -4.23 35.46
N PRO A 227 26.48 -3.31 34.49
CA PRO A 227 25.29 -2.48 34.44
C PRO A 227 24.04 -3.30 34.05
N ASP A 228 22.90 -2.89 34.60
CA ASP A 228 21.57 -3.45 34.36
C ASP A 228 20.94 -2.92 33.05
N LYS A 229 21.58 -1.94 32.40
CA LYS A 229 21.18 -1.31 31.15
C LYS A 229 22.41 -1.08 30.26
N MET A 230 22.21 -0.94 28.96
CA MET A 230 23.29 -0.60 28.03
C MET A 230 23.89 0.77 28.36
N THR A 231 25.22 0.84 28.48
CA THR A 231 25.98 2.10 28.63
C THR A 231 26.88 2.33 27.42
N LEU A 232 27.38 3.55 27.24
CA LEU A 232 28.29 3.88 26.15
C LEU A 232 29.61 3.11 26.28
N GLU A 233 30.12 2.96 27.50
CA GLU A 233 31.33 2.22 27.85
C GLU A 233 31.18 0.73 27.54
N LEU A 234 30.03 0.13 27.87
CA LEU A 234 29.74 -1.27 27.54
C LEU A 234 29.67 -1.47 26.02
N ALA A 235 28.99 -0.57 25.31
CA ALA A 235 28.88 -0.64 23.86
C ALA A 235 30.25 -0.47 23.16
N GLU A 236 31.06 0.52 23.56
CA GLU A 236 32.42 0.73 23.04
C GLU A 236 33.32 -0.48 23.35
N LEU A 237 33.29 -1.00 24.59
CA LEU A 237 34.05 -2.20 24.98
C LEU A 237 33.63 -3.42 24.14
N MET A 238 32.35 -3.60 23.85
CA MET A 238 31.86 -4.65 22.96
C MET A 238 32.36 -4.45 21.51
N GLY A 239 32.49 -3.21 21.05
CA GLY A 239 33.11 -2.86 19.76
C GLY A 239 34.58 -3.26 19.68
N ILE A 240 35.37 -2.84 20.67
CA ILE A 240 36.79 -3.17 20.82
C ILE A 240 36.99 -4.69 20.95
N LEU A 241 36.13 -5.38 21.71
CA LEU A 241 36.13 -6.84 21.81
C LEU A 241 35.75 -7.53 20.49
N THR A 242 34.94 -6.88 19.64
CA THR A 242 34.57 -7.41 18.32
C THR A 242 35.73 -7.33 17.34
N GLY A 243 36.58 -6.31 17.38
CA GLY A 243 37.81 -6.25 16.58
C GLY A 243 38.93 -7.09 17.19
N ASP A 244 39.84 -6.43 17.93
CA ASP A 244 41.05 -7.00 18.54
C ASP A 244 40.80 -7.94 19.75
N GLY A 245 39.55 -8.18 20.12
CA GLY A 245 39.19 -9.01 21.25
C GLY A 245 39.11 -10.52 20.98
N SER A 246 39.35 -11.30 22.04
CA SER A 246 39.10 -12.75 22.08
C SER A 246 38.59 -13.25 23.44
N VAL A 247 37.64 -14.18 23.38
CA VAL A 247 37.05 -14.85 24.56
C VAL A 247 37.66 -16.23 24.71
N GLY A 248 38.41 -16.46 25.78
CA GLY A 248 38.96 -17.75 26.14
C GLY A 248 38.03 -18.49 27.08
N VAL A 249 37.41 -19.59 26.65
CA VAL A 249 36.68 -20.52 27.53
C VAL A 249 37.54 -21.75 27.73
N ARG A 250 38.04 -21.97 28.96
CA ARG A 250 38.82 -23.16 29.35
C ARG A 250 38.13 -23.89 30.50
N LEU A 251 38.44 -25.17 30.68
CA LEU A 251 37.89 -26.04 31.74
C LEU A 251 37.99 -25.46 33.17
N ALA A 252 38.99 -24.59 33.43
CA ALA A 252 39.25 -23.99 34.74
C ALA A 252 39.11 -22.45 34.80
N SER A 253 39.08 -21.73 33.65
CA SER A 253 38.97 -20.27 33.65
C SER A 253 38.39 -19.71 32.35
N ASN A 254 37.63 -18.63 32.50
CA ASN A 254 37.04 -17.86 31.40
C ASN A 254 37.71 -16.48 31.36
N THR A 255 38.23 -16.08 30.20
CA THR A 255 38.94 -14.79 30.03
C THR A 255 38.37 -13.97 28.88
N LEU A 256 38.24 -12.66 29.12
CA LEU A 256 38.08 -11.64 28.08
C LEU A 256 39.45 -11.01 27.84
N ASN A 257 39.87 -10.89 26.58
CA ASN A 257 41.21 -10.42 26.24
C ASN A 257 41.16 -9.42 25.09
N VAL A 258 41.98 -8.36 25.15
CA VAL A 258 42.18 -7.39 24.07
C VAL A 258 43.69 -7.24 23.83
N CYS A 259 44.12 -7.29 22.57
CA CYS A 259 45.52 -7.05 22.20
C CYS A 259 45.70 -5.58 21.79
N ILE A 260 46.69 -4.88 22.36
CA ILE A 260 46.95 -3.46 22.06
C ILE A 260 48.44 -3.26 21.75
N HIS A 261 48.73 -2.47 20.71
CA HIS A 261 50.10 -2.13 20.32
C HIS A 261 50.73 -1.17 21.35
N LYS A 262 51.91 -1.52 21.89
CA LYS A 262 52.51 -0.84 23.06
C LYS A 262 52.60 0.70 22.99
N PRO A 263 52.93 1.33 21.85
CA PRO A 263 52.90 2.80 21.70
C PRO A 263 51.55 3.48 21.96
N LEU A 264 50.43 2.77 21.89
CA LEU A 264 49.09 3.32 22.10
C LEU A 264 48.74 3.39 23.62
N ILE A 265 49.60 4.05 24.40
CA ILE A 265 49.53 4.08 25.86
C ILE A 265 48.18 4.62 26.37
N ASP A 266 47.67 5.70 25.78
CA ASP A 266 46.42 6.31 26.25
C ASP A 266 45.19 5.50 25.87
N PHE A 267 45.20 4.82 24.71
CA PHE A 267 44.18 3.83 24.36
C PHE A 267 44.24 2.60 25.28
N GLN A 268 45.45 2.18 25.70
CA GLN A 268 45.61 1.10 26.67
C GLN A 268 45.02 1.48 28.04
N LYS A 269 45.21 2.73 28.50
CA LYS A 269 44.54 3.25 29.71
C LYS A 269 43.02 3.32 29.53
N HIS A 270 42.54 3.80 28.39
CA HIS A 270 41.10 3.85 28.07
C HIS A 270 40.45 2.47 28.16
N VAL A 271 41.01 1.45 27.48
CA VAL A 271 40.49 0.08 27.54
C VAL A 271 40.58 -0.53 28.94
N PHE A 272 41.63 -0.23 29.70
CA PHE A 272 41.72 -0.63 31.11
C PHE A 272 40.57 -0.05 31.94
N ASN A 273 40.30 1.25 31.78
CA ASN A 273 39.21 1.95 32.45
C ASN A 273 37.83 1.42 32.02
N LEU A 274 37.64 1.10 30.73
CA LEU A 274 36.40 0.48 30.24
C LEU A 274 36.12 -0.87 30.95
N PHE A 275 37.12 -1.74 31.11
CA PHE A 275 36.95 -2.99 31.88
C PHE A 275 36.60 -2.73 33.36
N HIS A 276 37.27 -1.74 33.99
CA HIS A 276 36.98 -1.37 35.37
C HIS A 276 35.55 -0.84 35.53
N ASN A 277 35.15 0.15 34.72
CA ASN A 277 33.84 0.80 34.77
C ASN A 277 32.70 -0.17 34.45
N VAL A 278 32.88 -1.06 33.46
CA VAL A 278 31.82 -1.98 33.00
C VAL A 278 31.65 -3.20 33.91
N PHE A 279 32.67 -3.65 34.65
CA PHE A 279 32.57 -4.88 35.47
C PHE A 279 32.84 -4.69 36.96
N GLY A 280 33.24 -3.49 37.40
CA GLY A 280 33.74 -3.23 38.76
C GLY A 280 35.04 -3.99 39.06
N ARG A 281 35.87 -4.24 38.03
CA ARG A 281 37.05 -5.12 38.09
C ARG A 281 38.19 -4.59 37.24
N GLU A 282 39.35 -4.39 37.86
CA GLU A 282 40.59 -4.12 37.13
C GLU A 282 41.02 -5.35 36.31
N PRO A 283 41.34 -5.20 35.01
CA PRO A 283 41.95 -6.26 34.22
C PRO A 283 43.47 -6.32 34.45
N SER A 284 44.07 -7.48 34.22
CA SER A 284 45.52 -7.63 34.24
C SER A 284 46.15 -7.24 32.89
N ILE A 285 47.33 -6.62 32.92
CA ILE A 285 48.12 -6.30 31.72
C ILE A 285 49.31 -7.25 31.63
N TYR A 286 49.43 -7.96 30.52
CA TYR A 286 50.54 -8.89 30.26
C TYR A 286 51.30 -8.51 28.97
N GLU A 287 52.62 -8.64 28.98
CA GLU A 287 53.38 -8.57 27.73
C GLU A 287 53.17 -9.87 26.93
N LYS A 288 52.60 -9.75 25.72
CA LYS A 288 52.34 -10.90 24.83
C LYS A 288 53.41 -11.03 23.73
N LYS A 289 53.95 -9.90 23.26
CA LYS A 289 55.07 -9.78 22.32
C LYS A 289 55.82 -8.47 22.60
N LYS A 290 57.06 -8.35 22.11
CA LYS A 290 57.89 -7.13 22.22
C LYS A 290 57.14 -5.82 21.88
N SER A 291 56.19 -5.85 20.95
CA SER A 291 55.38 -4.70 20.50
C SER A 291 53.90 -4.72 20.93
N VAL A 292 53.41 -5.75 21.64
CA VAL A 292 51.97 -5.93 21.93
C VAL A 292 51.73 -6.33 23.38
N ASN A 293 50.91 -5.53 24.07
CA ASN A 293 50.35 -5.83 25.38
C ASN A 293 48.99 -6.55 25.24
N LEU A 294 48.65 -7.34 26.24
CA LEU A 294 47.39 -8.05 26.38
C LEU A 294 46.69 -7.57 27.65
N ILE A 295 45.56 -6.88 27.50
CA ILE A 295 44.65 -6.61 28.60
C ILE A 295 43.75 -7.84 28.76
N SER A 296 43.64 -8.39 29.97
CA SER A 296 42.90 -9.63 30.23
C SER A 296 42.10 -9.57 31.53
N LEU A 297 40.79 -9.81 31.44
CA LEU A 297 39.91 -9.99 32.61
C LEU A 297 39.52 -11.47 32.72
N SER A 298 39.98 -12.13 33.78
CA SER A 298 39.60 -13.51 34.11
C SER A 298 38.32 -13.52 34.96
N SER A 299 37.15 -13.63 34.33
CA SER A 299 35.86 -13.74 35.03
C SER A 299 34.87 -14.60 34.25
N LYS A 300 34.34 -15.64 34.92
CA LYS A 300 33.26 -16.47 34.38
C LYS A 300 31.96 -15.69 34.26
N PHE A 301 31.66 -14.82 35.22
CA PHE A 301 30.48 -13.97 35.20
C PHE A 301 30.54 -12.95 34.05
N ALA A 302 31.69 -12.32 33.79
CA ALA A 302 31.79 -11.32 32.72
C ALA A 302 31.59 -11.93 31.33
N VAL A 303 32.14 -13.13 31.10
CA VAL A 303 31.93 -13.88 29.86
C VAL A 303 30.46 -14.32 29.70
N ASP A 304 29.81 -14.77 30.77
CA ASP A 304 28.39 -15.17 30.73
C ASP A 304 27.44 -13.98 30.52
N TYR A 305 27.71 -12.85 31.19
CA TYR A 305 27.01 -11.59 31.02
C TYR A 305 27.05 -11.12 29.56
N LEU A 306 28.25 -11.01 28.98
CA LEU A 306 28.42 -10.62 27.56
C LEU A 306 27.71 -11.61 26.61
N ASN A 307 27.78 -12.91 26.89
CA ASN A 307 27.06 -13.93 26.13
C ASN A 307 25.53 -13.77 26.20
N SER A 308 24.99 -13.38 27.36
CA SER A 308 23.55 -13.15 27.56
C SER A 308 23.00 -11.98 26.73
N ILE A 309 23.83 -10.96 26.45
CA ILE A 309 23.50 -9.81 25.60
C ILE A 309 23.94 -10.00 24.13
N GLY A 310 24.33 -11.22 23.74
CA GLY A 310 24.55 -11.61 22.34
C GLY A 310 25.99 -11.70 21.89
N PHE A 311 26.97 -11.46 22.76
CA PHE A 311 28.39 -11.61 22.44
C PHE A 311 28.81 -13.08 22.58
N LYS A 312 28.54 -13.88 21.54
CA LYS A 312 28.64 -15.34 21.59
C LYS A 312 30.05 -15.84 21.95
N THR A 313 30.12 -16.72 22.95
CA THR A 313 31.35 -17.48 23.25
C THR A 313 31.70 -18.44 22.11
N GLY A 314 32.98 -18.54 21.74
CA GLY A 314 33.44 -19.45 20.69
C GLY A 314 33.38 -18.90 19.26
N SER A 315 32.93 -17.65 19.07
CA SER A 315 33.06 -16.97 17.77
C SER A 315 34.53 -16.79 17.37
N THR A 316 34.85 -17.26 16.17
CA THR A 316 36.12 -17.04 15.46
C THR A 316 36.03 -15.78 14.60
N TYR A 317 37.17 -15.31 14.09
CA TYR A 317 37.24 -14.17 13.16
C TYR A 317 36.35 -14.32 11.90
N ARG A 318 35.91 -15.55 11.55
CA ARG A 318 35.03 -15.84 10.39
C ARG A 318 33.53 -15.80 10.69
N ASN A 319 33.13 -15.86 11.96
CA ASN A 319 31.72 -15.93 12.39
C ASN A 319 31.42 -15.06 13.62
N LYS A 320 32.21 -13.99 13.81
CA LYS A 320 31.80 -12.84 14.63
C LYS A 320 30.58 -12.18 13.98
N ARG A 321 29.72 -11.56 14.78
CA ARG A 321 28.49 -10.85 14.38
C ARG A 321 28.32 -9.63 15.28
N VAL A 322 27.52 -8.65 14.88
CA VAL A 322 27.13 -7.58 15.81
C VAL A 322 26.19 -8.19 16.87
N PRO A 323 26.43 -7.97 18.18
CA PRO A 323 25.55 -8.46 19.24
C PRO A 323 24.14 -7.88 19.13
N PHE A 324 23.10 -8.70 19.37
CA PHE A 324 21.71 -8.27 19.19
C PHE A 324 21.31 -7.07 20.07
N SER A 325 21.91 -6.93 21.25
CA SER A 325 21.70 -5.81 22.16
C SER A 325 22.13 -4.46 21.57
N ILE A 326 23.13 -4.43 20.70
CA ILE A 326 23.55 -3.22 19.98
C ILE A 326 22.49 -2.82 18.93
N PHE A 327 21.97 -3.79 18.16
CA PHE A 327 20.85 -3.54 17.24
C PHE A 327 19.59 -3.05 17.96
N ALA A 328 19.32 -3.58 19.16
CA ALA A 328 18.19 -3.20 20.00
C ALA A 328 18.33 -1.82 20.69
N SER A 329 19.54 -1.25 20.71
CA SER A 329 19.83 0.05 21.36
C SER A 329 19.67 1.23 20.38
N SER A 330 19.59 2.46 20.91
CA SER A 330 19.53 3.70 20.12
C SER A 330 20.82 3.99 19.33
N ASN A 331 20.79 5.01 18.46
CA ASN A 331 21.92 5.34 17.60
C ASN A 331 23.19 5.75 18.36
N GLU A 332 23.06 6.26 19.59
CA GLU A 332 24.19 6.62 20.45
C GLU A 332 25.04 5.39 20.86
N TYR A 333 24.40 4.32 21.32
CA TYR A 333 25.09 3.07 21.69
C TYR A 333 25.62 2.32 20.46
N ARG A 334 24.87 2.36 19.34
CA ARG A 334 25.35 1.84 18.05
C ARG A 334 26.61 2.58 17.60
N ALA A 335 26.66 3.90 17.77
CA ALA A 335 27.83 4.71 17.47
C ALA A 335 29.03 4.38 18.37
N ALA A 336 28.81 4.22 19.69
CA ALA A 336 29.87 3.82 20.62
C ALA A 336 30.48 2.46 20.26
N PHE A 337 29.64 1.47 19.93
CA PHE A 337 30.09 0.16 19.42
C PHE A 337 30.89 0.28 18.12
N LEU A 338 30.40 1.06 17.15
CA LEU A 338 31.11 1.28 15.89
C LEU A 338 32.44 2.01 16.12
N ARG A 339 32.51 3.00 17.01
CA ARG A 339 33.75 3.71 17.38
C ARG A 339 34.80 2.73 17.87
N GLY A 340 34.49 1.91 18.88
CA GLY A 340 35.41 0.91 19.42
C GLY A 340 35.90 -0.12 18.38
N LEU A 341 35.02 -0.52 17.46
CA LEU A 341 35.38 -1.43 16.36
C LEU A 341 36.24 -0.76 15.28
N PHE A 342 35.99 0.51 14.97
CA PHE A 342 36.79 1.28 14.01
C PHE A 342 38.13 1.76 14.60
N ASP A 343 38.24 1.94 15.92
CA ASP A 343 39.50 2.19 16.62
C ASP A 343 40.44 0.97 16.64
N THR A 344 39.89 -0.24 16.60
CA THR A 344 40.67 -1.47 16.40
C THR A 344 40.91 -1.75 14.91
N ASP A 345 39.97 -2.41 14.24
CA ASP A 345 40.12 -2.94 12.87
C ASP A 345 39.98 -1.88 11.75
N GLY A 346 39.56 -0.65 12.10
CA GLY A 346 39.35 0.43 11.13
C GLY A 346 40.65 1.09 10.64
N TYR A 347 40.68 1.43 9.36
CA TYR A 347 41.72 2.22 8.72
C TYR A 347 41.16 3.60 8.31
N CYS A 348 41.84 4.66 8.74
CA CYS A 348 41.60 6.03 8.30
C CYS A 348 42.91 6.63 7.78
N GLY A 349 42.87 7.27 6.61
CA GLY A 349 44.07 7.75 5.92
C GLY A 349 43.77 8.31 4.53
N LYS A 350 44.05 7.57 3.46
CA LYS A 350 43.66 7.99 2.09
C LYS A 350 42.13 7.85 1.84
N TYR A 351 41.47 7.03 2.64
CA TYR A 351 40.04 6.76 2.67
C TYR A 351 39.70 6.15 4.04
N LEU A 352 38.41 6.08 4.37
CA LEU A 352 37.92 5.39 5.56
C LEU A 352 37.45 3.97 5.18
N SER A 353 37.89 2.95 5.93
CA SER A 353 37.49 1.57 5.69
C SER A 353 37.60 0.67 6.90
N LEU A 354 36.79 -0.38 6.95
CA LEU A 354 36.89 -1.48 7.91
C LEU A 354 37.16 -2.79 7.15
N SER A 355 38.03 -3.65 7.68
CA SER A 355 38.30 -4.98 7.09
C SER A 355 37.74 -6.07 7.97
N CYS A 356 36.87 -6.93 7.43
CA CYS A 356 36.22 -8.02 8.15
C CYS A 356 36.45 -9.35 7.44
N PHE A 357 36.64 -10.42 8.22
CA PHE A 357 36.76 -11.79 7.72
C PHE A 357 35.44 -12.59 7.77
N SER A 358 34.41 -12.05 8.44
CA SER A 358 33.03 -12.52 8.34
C SER A 358 32.28 -11.60 7.38
N ASP A 359 31.63 -12.19 6.37
CA ASP A 359 30.74 -11.43 5.47
C ASP A 359 29.51 -10.93 6.23
N GLU A 360 28.99 -11.72 7.18
CA GLU A 360 27.81 -11.37 7.98
C GLU A 360 28.08 -10.23 8.96
N LEU A 361 29.30 -10.16 9.54
CA LEU A 361 29.73 -8.99 10.31
C LEU A 361 29.81 -7.73 9.42
N ALA A 362 30.35 -7.86 8.20
CA ALA A 362 30.41 -6.75 7.25
C ALA A 362 29.01 -6.28 6.81
N GLN A 363 28.06 -7.20 6.64
CA GLN A 363 26.65 -6.91 6.37
C GLN A 363 25.96 -6.23 7.55
N ASP A 364 26.11 -6.75 8.77
CA ASP A 364 25.56 -6.15 9.99
C ASP A 364 26.04 -4.70 10.16
N ILE A 365 27.33 -4.45 9.91
CA ILE A 365 27.93 -3.10 10.00
C ILE A 365 27.48 -2.21 8.85
N GLN A 366 27.32 -2.75 7.63
CA GLN A 366 26.74 -2.00 6.51
C GLN A 366 25.30 -1.56 6.84
N LEU A 367 24.50 -2.40 7.50
CA LEU A 367 23.15 -2.05 7.96
C LEU A 367 23.16 -1.02 9.11
N LEU A 368 24.01 -1.18 10.13
CA LEU A 368 24.15 -0.20 11.22
C LEU A 368 24.58 1.19 10.72
N LEU A 369 25.55 1.24 9.80
CA LEU A 369 25.98 2.49 9.20
C LEU A 369 24.86 3.14 8.39
N LEU A 370 24.09 2.32 7.65
CA LEU A 370 22.99 2.80 6.83
C LEU A 370 21.84 3.40 7.65
N GLU A 371 21.47 2.77 8.77
CA GLU A 371 20.54 3.33 9.77
C GLU A 371 20.96 4.72 10.26
N MET A 372 22.27 4.95 10.41
CA MET A 372 22.84 6.24 10.79
C MET A 372 22.98 7.22 9.60
N GLY A 373 22.44 6.88 8.42
CA GLY A 373 22.55 7.64 7.18
C GLY A 373 23.93 7.58 6.49
N ILE A 374 24.82 6.69 6.93
CA ILE A 374 26.20 6.55 6.42
C ILE A 374 26.24 5.41 5.40
N ARG A 375 26.29 5.76 4.10
CA ARG A 375 26.42 4.76 3.03
C ARG A 375 27.85 4.25 2.94
N SER A 376 27.99 2.94 2.74
CA SER A 376 29.28 2.26 2.60
C SER A 376 29.21 1.21 1.49
N LYS A 377 30.35 0.92 0.84
CA LYS A 377 30.47 -0.10 -0.21
C LYS A 377 31.38 -1.24 0.27
N VAL A 378 30.84 -2.46 0.34
CA VAL A 378 31.65 -3.65 0.62
C VAL A 378 32.34 -4.11 -0.67
N LYS A 379 33.64 -4.39 -0.58
CA LYS A 379 34.44 -4.97 -1.66
C LYS A 379 35.17 -6.21 -1.14
N ARG A 380 35.00 -7.36 -1.81
CA ARG A 380 35.87 -8.52 -1.54
C ARG A 380 37.27 -8.30 -2.12
N VAL A 381 38.28 -8.61 -1.32
CA VAL A 381 39.69 -8.57 -1.68
C VAL A 381 40.28 -9.96 -1.45
N LYS A 382 40.80 -10.58 -2.51
CA LYS A 382 41.50 -11.87 -2.40
C LYS A 382 42.79 -11.69 -1.63
N ASN A 383 42.98 -12.42 -0.54
CA ASN A 383 44.26 -12.53 0.17
C ASN A 383 44.79 -13.97 0.03
N LYS A 384 46.10 -14.19 0.24
CA LYS A 384 46.78 -15.46 -0.07
C LYS A 384 46.13 -16.71 0.54
N ASN A 385 45.44 -16.57 1.66
CA ASN A 385 44.85 -17.70 2.39
C ASN A 385 43.32 -17.66 2.51
N ASN A 386 42.65 -16.50 2.36
CA ASN A 386 41.20 -16.32 2.46
C ASN A 386 40.78 -15.01 1.76
N ASP A 387 39.53 -14.91 1.32
CA ASP A 387 38.95 -13.62 0.89
C ASP A 387 38.58 -12.75 2.11
N ILE A 388 38.69 -11.43 1.98
CA ILE A 388 38.38 -10.44 3.03
C ILE A 388 37.32 -9.47 2.52
N ALA A 389 36.29 -9.21 3.31
CA ALA A 389 35.29 -8.18 3.05
C ALA A 389 35.80 -6.81 3.56
N VAL A 390 36.06 -5.88 2.65
CA VAL A 390 36.49 -4.52 3.00
C VAL A 390 35.34 -3.54 2.79
N LEU A 391 34.80 -3.02 3.88
CA LEU A 391 33.74 -2.02 3.89
C LEU A 391 34.38 -0.64 3.73
N LEU A 392 34.04 0.07 2.65
CA LEU A 392 34.61 1.37 2.28
C LEU A 392 33.58 2.48 2.52
N ILE A 393 33.93 3.49 3.33
CA ILE A 393 33.12 4.70 3.52
C ILE A 393 33.72 5.80 2.63
N LYS A 394 32.92 6.34 1.72
CA LYS A 394 33.35 7.31 0.69
C LYS A 394 32.29 8.37 0.44
N GLY A 395 32.71 9.51 -0.08
CA GLY A 395 31.85 10.67 -0.33
C GLY A 395 31.75 11.56 0.90
N LEU A 396 31.79 12.87 0.68
CA LEU A 396 31.81 13.87 1.74
C LEU A 396 30.62 13.77 2.72
N PRO A 397 29.36 13.52 2.30
CA PRO A 397 28.24 13.39 3.23
C PRO A 397 28.46 12.26 4.25
N ASN A 398 28.92 11.11 3.77
CA ASN A 398 29.12 9.91 4.61
C ASN A 398 30.30 10.11 5.59
N LEU A 399 31.36 10.80 5.16
CA LEU A 399 32.52 11.09 6.03
C LEU A 399 32.19 12.12 7.11
N VAL A 400 31.44 13.17 6.79
CA VAL A 400 30.96 14.17 7.76
C VAL A 400 29.99 13.53 8.75
N SER A 401 29.03 12.73 8.28
CA SER A 401 28.13 11.97 9.18
C SER A 401 28.89 10.98 10.07
N PHE A 402 29.95 10.34 9.57
CA PHE A 402 30.79 9.47 10.40
C PHE A 402 31.56 10.27 11.46
N GLU A 403 32.16 11.40 11.10
CA GLU A 403 32.88 12.29 12.02
C GLU A 403 31.96 12.84 13.12
N GLN A 404 30.75 13.29 12.76
CA GLN A 404 29.79 13.87 13.70
C GLN A 404 29.14 12.85 14.64
N LYS A 405 28.83 11.63 14.15
CA LYS A 405 28.06 10.63 14.92
C LYS A 405 28.92 9.58 15.59
N ILE A 406 29.97 9.11 14.92
CA ILE A 406 30.78 7.98 15.39
C ILE A 406 32.13 8.49 15.90
N GLY A 407 32.91 9.14 15.04
CA GLY A 407 34.26 9.63 15.36
C GLY A 407 35.26 8.49 15.64
N PHE A 408 36.34 8.83 16.35
CA PHE A 408 37.38 7.90 16.82
C PHE A 408 37.83 8.31 18.22
N SER A 409 38.10 7.35 19.09
CA SER A 409 38.78 7.55 20.38
C SER A 409 40.30 7.68 20.18
N LEU A 410 40.86 7.23 19.05
CA LEU A 410 42.27 7.40 18.70
C LEU A 410 42.55 8.73 17.97
N ASN A 411 43.28 9.65 18.63
CA ASN A 411 43.65 10.97 18.11
C ASN A 411 44.19 10.94 16.66
N TYR A 412 45.14 10.06 16.34
CA TYR A 412 45.72 10.00 14.99
C TYR A 412 44.72 9.56 13.90
N LYS A 413 43.67 8.79 14.26
CA LYS A 413 42.58 8.44 13.34
C LYS A 413 41.57 9.59 13.21
N ALA A 414 41.31 10.31 14.30
CA ALA A 414 40.47 11.52 14.29
C ALA A 414 41.11 12.63 13.45
N GLU A 415 42.40 12.92 13.61
CA GLU A 415 43.16 13.86 12.77
C GLU A 415 43.13 13.46 11.29
N ALA A 416 43.34 12.17 10.99
CA ALA A 416 43.25 11.66 9.62
C ALA A 416 41.84 11.79 9.02
N LEU A 417 40.79 11.67 9.84
CA LEU A 417 39.40 11.88 9.43
C LEU A 417 39.10 13.36 9.15
N ALA A 418 39.54 14.27 10.02
CA ALA A 418 39.42 15.71 9.82
C ALA A 418 40.16 16.19 8.55
N VAL A 419 41.28 15.55 8.21
CA VAL A 419 42.00 15.76 6.93
C VAL A 419 41.26 15.18 5.72
N LEU A 420 40.34 14.23 5.90
CA LEU A 420 39.46 13.71 4.85
C LEU A 420 38.18 14.55 4.68
N THR A 421 37.59 15.06 5.75
CA THR A 421 36.37 15.90 5.72
C THR A 421 36.65 17.35 5.33
N SER A 422 37.84 17.88 5.64
CA SER A 422 38.28 19.22 5.19
C SER A 422 38.66 19.29 3.70
N ARG A 423 38.74 18.16 3.00
CA ARG A 423 38.95 18.15 1.54
C ARG A 423 37.66 18.53 0.82
N ASP A 424 37.76 19.62 0.07
CA ASP A 424 36.79 19.99 -0.96
C ASP A 424 36.42 18.74 -1.81
N GLY A 425 35.14 18.37 -1.86
CA GLY A 425 34.62 17.07 -2.34
C GLY A 425 34.79 16.74 -3.84
N ARG A 426 35.82 17.31 -4.47
CA ARG A 426 36.17 17.31 -5.90
C ARG A 426 36.68 15.96 -6.44
N SER A 427 36.73 14.90 -5.62
CA SER A 427 37.37 13.63 -5.99
C SER A 427 36.51 12.40 -5.64
N GLY A 428 35.51 12.10 -6.47
CA GLY A 428 34.81 10.82 -6.42
C GLY A 428 33.69 10.73 -7.46
N ARG A 429 33.59 9.60 -8.17
CA ARG A 429 32.41 9.24 -8.97
C ARG A 429 31.24 8.96 -8.00
N GLY A 430 30.48 10.00 -7.65
CA GLY A 430 29.21 9.85 -6.94
C GLY A 430 28.06 9.64 -7.92
N GLN A 431 27.00 8.96 -7.49
CA GLN A 431 25.82 8.66 -8.30
C GLN A 431 25.05 9.94 -8.68
N ILE A 432 24.34 9.95 -9.81
CA ILE A 432 23.50 11.07 -10.24
C ILE A 432 22.09 10.85 -9.67
N LEU A 433 21.56 11.82 -8.93
CA LEU A 433 20.14 11.84 -8.52
C LEU A 433 19.31 12.47 -9.66
N PRO A 434 18.39 11.72 -10.32
CA PRO A 434 17.60 12.26 -11.43
C PRO A 434 16.69 13.43 -11.01
N GLY A 435 16.63 14.49 -11.82
CA GLY A 435 15.78 15.68 -11.61
C GLY A 435 16.19 16.64 -10.49
N VAL A 436 17.08 16.23 -9.57
CA VAL A 436 17.55 17.10 -8.47
C VAL A 436 18.47 18.20 -8.98
N MET A 437 19.24 17.94 -10.04
CA MET A 437 20.14 18.93 -10.66
C MET A 437 19.36 20.06 -11.32
N ASP A 438 18.30 19.73 -12.05
CA ASP A 438 17.47 20.68 -12.79
C ASP A 438 16.75 21.60 -11.79
N LYS A 439 16.15 21.04 -10.73
CA LYS A 439 15.59 21.80 -9.60
C LYS A 439 16.62 22.73 -8.91
N ILE A 440 17.92 22.40 -8.89
CA ILE A 440 18.96 23.31 -8.39
C ILE A 440 19.24 24.44 -9.40
N PHE A 441 19.29 24.14 -10.70
CA PHE A 441 19.49 25.16 -11.72
C PHE A 441 18.31 26.13 -11.79
N ASP A 442 17.06 25.65 -11.75
CA ASP A 442 15.86 26.48 -11.69
C ASP A 442 15.88 27.42 -10.47
N LYS A 443 16.30 26.92 -9.30
CA LYS A 443 16.45 27.74 -8.08
C LYS A 443 17.64 28.72 -8.13
N ILE A 444 18.64 28.53 -8.99
CA ILE A 444 19.71 29.53 -9.23
C ILE A 444 19.23 30.58 -10.23
N ASP A 445 18.55 30.15 -11.30
CA ASP A 445 18.13 30.98 -12.42
C ASP A 445 16.92 31.86 -12.08
N SER A 446 16.15 31.50 -11.05
CA SER A 446 15.08 32.32 -10.44
C SER A 446 15.57 33.34 -9.39
N MET A 447 16.88 33.45 -9.13
CA MET A 447 17.43 34.51 -8.27
C MET A 447 17.68 35.79 -9.08
N ASP A 448 17.25 36.94 -8.58
CA ASP A 448 17.52 38.26 -9.22
C ASP A 448 19.02 38.52 -9.42
N LYS A 449 19.87 38.00 -8.53
CA LYS A 449 21.33 38.16 -8.60
C LYS A 449 22.09 37.01 -7.91
N PRO A 450 22.22 35.83 -8.54
CA PRO A 450 22.95 34.71 -7.95
C PRO A 450 24.44 35.06 -7.80
N PRO A 451 25.08 34.74 -6.65
CA PRO A 451 26.48 35.08 -6.43
C PRO A 451 27.41 34.30 -7.38
N GLU A 452 28.50 34.94 -7.81
CA GLU A 452 29.37 34.48 -8.90
C GLU A 452 29.87 33.02 -8.76
N TRP A 453 30.06 32.55 -7.52
CA TRP A 453 30.48 31.18 -7.24
C TRP A 453 29.43 30.12 -7.60
N MET A 454 28.13 30.45 -7.52
CA MET A 454 27.04 29.56 -7.96
C MET A 454 27.01 29.45 -9.49
N TYR A 455 27.16 30.58 -10.19
CA TYR A 455 27.25 30.61 -11.64
C TYR A 455 28.48 29.84 -12.17
N LYS A 456 29.65 30.05 -11.55
CA LYS A 456 30.88 29.29 -11.84
C LYS A 456 30.69 27.78 -11.58
N TRP A 457 29.96 27.39 -10.53
CA TRP A 457 29.62 25.99 -10.28
C TRP A 457 28.66 25.44 -11.35
N ARG A 458 27.52 26.10 -11.63
CA ARG A 458 26.54 25.72 -12.67
C ARG A 458 27.21 25.46 -14.03
N LYS A 459 28.03 26.41 -14.50
CA LYS A 459 28.77 26.31 -15.78
C LYS A 459 29.74 25.12 -15.81
N ARG A 460 30.36 24.76 -14.68
CA ARG A 460 31.25 23.59 -14.55
C ARG A 460 30.49 22.26 -14.47
N THR A 461 29.40 22.21 -13.68
CA THR A 461 28.55 21.02 -13.49
C THR A 461 27.95 20.57 -14.82
N LEU A 462 27.47 21.51 -15.64
CA LEU A 462 27.01 21.27 -17.01
C LEU A 462 28.06 20.61 -17.91
N GLN A 463 29.35 20.89 -17.70
CA GLN A 463 30.44 20.42 -18.56
C GLN A 463 31.06 19.09 -18.13
N LYS A 464 31.20 18.80 -16.83
CA LYS A 464 32.05 17.66 -16.38
C LYS A 464 31.63 16.89 -15.11
N ASP A 465 30.76 17.40 -14.23
CA ASP A 465 30.71 16.92 -12.83
C ASP A 465 29.28 16.80 -12.27
N LYS A 466 28.58 15.71 -12.63
CA LYS A 466 27.14 15.50 -12.35
C LYS A 466 26.82 14.78 -11.03
N THR A 467 27.80 14.66 -10.12
CA THR A 467 27.76 13.70 -9.00
C THR A 467 27.01 14.20 -7.76
N THR A 468 26.40 13.30 -6.98
CA THR A 468 25.80 13.60 -5.65
C THR A 468 26.76 14.32 -4.70
N ASN A 469 28.05 14.02 -4.76
CA ASN A 469 29.07 14.72 -3.95
C ASN A 469 29.23 16.19 -4.38
N SER A 470 29.16 16.49 -5.68
CA SER A 470 29.17 17.87 -6.21
C SER A 470 27.90 18.62 -5.80
N LEU A 471 26.74 17.97 -5.89
CA LEU A 471 25.44 18.52 -5.48
C LEU A 471 25.44 18.84 -3.97
N TYR A 472 25.83 17.89 -3.11
CA TYR A 472 25.92 18.12 -1.67
C TYR A 472 26.94 19.20 -1.31
N GLY A 473 28.13 19.18 -1.92
CA GLY A 473 29.16 20.20 -1.68
C GLY A 473 28.70 21.61 -2.06
N PHE A 474 27.92 21.75 -3.13
CA PHE A 474 27.24 23.01 -3.48
C PHE A 474 26.20 23.42 -2.42
N LEU A 475 25.28 22.51 -2.08
CA LEU A 475 24.18 22.79 -1.16
C LEU A 475 24.70 23.11 0.26
N HIS A 476 25.63 22.32 0.78
CA HIS A 476 26.30 22.56 2.07
C HIS A 476 27.01 23.92 2.10
N LYS A 477 27.67 24.32 1.00
CA LYS A 477 28.28 25.65 0.87
C LYS A 477 27.23 26.77 0.76
N ALA A 478 26.07 26.51 0.16
CA ALA A 478 24.95 27.44 0.10
C ALA A 478 24.33 27.65 1.50
N MET A 479 24.09 26.57 2.25
CA MET A 479 23.62 26.59 3.65
C MET A 479 24.56 27.44 4.53
N ASN A 480 25.87 27.14 4.52
CA ASN A 480 26.87 27.86 5.32
C ASN A 480 27.07 29.34 4.90
N LYS A 481 26.58 29.74 3.72
CA LYS A 481 26.64 31.13 3.22
C LYS A 481 25.31 31.86 3.30
N GLY A 482 24.34 31.35 4.06
CA GLY A 482 23.06 32.03 4.33
C GLY A 482 21.96 31.78 3.30
N TYR A 483 22.18 30.98 2.26
CA TYR A 483 21.17 30.65 1.24
C TYR A 483 20.27 29.47 1.64
N GLY A 484 20.16 29.19 2.94
CA GLY A 484 19.47 28.00 3.45
C GLY A 484 18.01 27.92 3.05
N ASN A 485 17.28 29.04 3.16
CA ASN A 485 15.85 29.09 2.81
C ASN A 485 15.58 28.75 1.33
N CYS A 486 16.52 29.03 0.42
CA CYS A 486 16.38 28.68 -1.00
C CYS A 486 16.57 27.17 -1.23
N PHE A 487 17.53 26.55 -0.53
CA PHE A 487 18.01 25.21 -0.88
C PHE A 487 17.67 24.10 0.14
N LYS A 488 16.99 24.42 1.25
CA LYS A 488 16.69 23.49 2.35
C LYS A 488 16.11 22.16 1.88
N ASP A 489 15.05 22.17 1.08
CA ASP A 489 14.35 20.96 0.64
C ASP A 489 15.26 20.04 -0.19
N LEU A 490 16.08 20.65 -1.07
CA LEU A 490 17.05 19.94 -1.92
C LEU A 490 18.25 19.44 -1.10
N TYR A 491 18.63 20.16 -0.04
CA TYR A 491 19.68 19.74 0.88
C TYR A 491 19.26 18.53 1.72
N GLU A 492 18.04 18.53 2.26
CA GLU A 492 17.49 17.37 2.96
C GLU A 492 17.21 16.19 2.01
N LEU A 493 16.80 16.45 0.76
CA LEU A 493 16.66 15.40 -0.26
C LEU A 493 18.00 14.71 -0.60
N VAL A 494 19.09 15.49 -0.76
CA VAL A 494 20.44 14.95 -1.07
C VAL A 494 21.10 14.29 0.16
N LYS A 495 20.63 14.59 1.38
CA LYS A 495 21.00 13.86 2.60
C LYS A 495 20.34 12.49 2.73
N LYS A 496 19.16 12.25 2.14
CA LYS A 496 18.48 10.94 2.25
C LYS A 496 19.42 9.84 1.75
N PRO A 497 19.62 8.76 2.53
CA PRO A 497 20.40 7.63 2.04
C PRO A 497 19.64 6.94 0.92
N VAL A 498 20.26 6.86 -0.26
CA VAL A 498 19.71 6.18 -1.44
C VAL A 498 20.74 5.26 -2.08
N TYR A 499 20.24 4.23 -2.74
CA TYR A 499 21.02 3.36 -3.61
C TYR A 499 20.43 3.37 -5.02
N VAL A 500 21.24 3.70 -6.02
CA VAL A 500 20.82 3.60 -7.42
C VAL A 500 20.88 2.15 -7.91
N VAL A 501 19.81 1.72 -8.57
CA VAL A 501 19.68 0.42 -9.23
C VAL A 501 20.67 0.34 -10.37
N SER A 502 21.63 -0.58 -10.26
CA SER A 502 22.70 -0.78 -11.25
C SER A 502 22.40 -1.91 -12.23
N LYS A 503 21.56 -2.88 -11.81
CA LYS A 503 21.11 -4.00 -12.61
C LYS A 503 19.77 -4.49 -12.06
N ILE A 504 18.87 -4.86 -12.96
CA ILE A 504 17.64 -5.58 -12.64
C ILE A 504 17.55 -6.78 -13.60
N GLU A 505 17.21 -7.94 -13.08
CA GLU A 505 17.13 -9.20 -13.83
C GLU A 505 15.82 -9.89 -13.50
N GLU A 506 15.07 -10.33 -14.51
CA GLU A 506 14.00 -11.30 -14.33
C GLU A 506 14.61 -12.70 -14.19
N LEU A 507 14.10 -13.51 -13.27
CA LEU A 507 14.46 -14.90 -13.08
C LEU A 507 13.24 -15.78 -13.38
N GLU A 508 13.40 -16.72 -14.30
CA GLU A 508 12.35 -17.66 -14.77
C GLU A 508 12.27 -18.94 -13.91
N GLU A 509 13.15 -19.08 -12.90
CA GLU A 509 13.14 -20.21 -11.97
C GLU A 509 12.16 -19.96 -10.80
N GLU A 510 11.46 -21.01 -10.36
CA GLU A 510 10.58 -20.93 -9.19
C GLU A 510 11.39 -20.63 -7.91
N GLN A 511 11.13 -19.47 -7.30
CA GLN A 511 11.83 -19.00 -6.11
C GLN A 511 10.87 -18.90 -4.92
N GLU A 512 11.36 -19.23 -3.72
CA GLU A 512 10.58 -19.04 -2.51
C GLU A 512 10.59 -17.57 -2.05
N THR A 513 9.41 -17.10 -1.73
CA THR A 513 9.02 -15.71 -1.48
C THR A 513 8.30 -15.61 -0.14
N ILE A 514 8.38 -14.46 0.53
CA ILE A 514 7.83 -14.20 1.86
C ILE A 514 7.23 -12.81 1.92
N ASP A 515 6.17 -12.65 2.69
CA ASP A 515 5.56 -11.36 2.94
C ASP A 515 5.25 -11.20 4.43
N ILE A 516 5.20 -9.97 4.90
CA ILE A 516 5.32 -9.65 6.32
C ILE A 516 4.33 -8.52 6.63
N ALA A 517 3.21 -8.90 7.25
CA ALA A 517 2.20 -7.97 7.69
C ALA A 517 2.64 -7.26 8.97
N LEU A 518 2.41 -5.94 9.02
CA LEU A 518 2.92 -5.04 10.07
C LEU A 518 1.80 -4.22 10.68
N ASP A 519 1.87 -4.01 11.99
CA ASP A 519 0.89 -3.28 12.78
C ASP A 519 1.10 -1.75 12.72
N HIS A 520 0.91 -1.14 11.54
CA HIS A 520 0.98 0.34 11.35
C HIS A 520 0.48 0.84 9.99
N ASP A 521 -0.16 2.01 9.99
CA ASP A 521 -0.67 2.80 8.84
C ASP A 521 0.31 3.05 7.66
N ASP A 522 1.62 2.89 7.87
CA ASP A 522 2.64 3.20 6.86
C ASP A 522 3.01 1.97 6.01
N HIS A 523 2.66 0.77 6.49
CA HIS A 523 2.86 -0.51 5.80
C HIS A 523 4.24 -0.68 5.14
N ASP A 524 5.35 -0.33 5.82
CA ASP A 524 6.72 -0.47 5.30
C ASP A 524 7.70 -1.15 6.26
N PHE A 525 8.73 -1.80 5.69
CA PHE A 525 9.86 -2.40 6.42
C PHE A 525 11.18 -2.21 5.66
N LEU A 526 12.30 -2.38 6.36
CA LEU A 526 13.63 -2.33 5.78
C LEU A 526 14.08 -3.72 5.29
N ALA A 527 14.01 -3.90 3.97
CA ALA A 527 14.45 -5.09 3.24
C ALA A 527 15.85 -4.84 2.66
N ASN A 528 16.86 -5.57 3.14
CA ASN A 528 18.28 -5.30 2.85
C ASN A 528 18.71 -3.84 3.17
N GLY A 529 18.00 -3.19 4.10
CA GLY A 529 18.18 -1.76 4.41
C GLY A 529 17.50 -0.78 3.44
N LEU A 530 16.83 -1.28 2.40
CA LEU A 530 16.00 -0.51 1.47
C LEU A 530 14.55 -0.45 1.96
N VAL A 531 13.87 0.67 1.72
CA VAL A 531 12.46 0.85 2.12
C VAL A 531 11.56 0.05 1.18
N SER A 532 11.06 -1.06 1.71
CA SER A 532 10.15 -2.02 1.08
C SER A 532 8.74 -1.82 1.60
N HIS A 533 7.77 -1.83 0.69
CA HIS A 533 6.36 -1.82 1.05
C HIS A 533 5.94 -3.23 1.49
N ASN A 534 5.27 -3.37 2.64
CA ASN A 534 4.48 -4.55 2.94
C ASN A 534 3.42 -4.72 1.87
N THR A 535 3.54 -5.76 1.08
CA THR A 535 2.56 -6.08 0.07
C THR A 535 1.45 -6.92 0.72
N ASN A 536 0.69 -6.30 1.64
CA ASN A 536 -0.62 -6.70 2.17
C ASN A 536 -1.29 -7.90 1.41
N PRO A 537 -1.59 -9.07 1.97
CA PRO A 537 -2.16 -10.28 1.26
C PRO A 537 -3.71 -10.43 1.13
N CYS A 538 -4.27 -11.58 0.65
CA CYS A 538 -5.74 -11.86 0.55
C CYS A 538 -6.43 -12.12 1.91
N TYR A 539 -6.90 -11.12 2.64
CA TYR A 539 -7.61 -11.28 3.93
C TYR A 539 -9.05 -11.82 3.84
N GLN A 540 -9.20 -13.13 4.00
CA GLN A 540 -10.49 -13.76 4.32
C GLN A 540 -10.77 -13.65 5.82
N TRP A 541 -11.89 -13.02 6.17
CA TRP A 541 -12.33 -12.83 7.55
C TRP A 541 -13.48 -13.78 7.86
N LEU A 542 -13.14 -14.88 8.51
CA LEU A 542 -14.09 -15.86 9.01
C LEU A 542 -14.73 -15.36 10.30
N LEU A 543 -15.97 -15.75 10.55
CA LEU A 543 -16.65 -15.40 11.79
C LEU A 543 -16.40 -16.46 12.87
N SER A 544 -16.05 -16.03 14.09
CA SER A 544 -15.74 -16.92 15.21
C SER A 544 -16.93 -17.76 15.71
N SER A 545 -18.16 -17.34 15.39
CA SER A 545 -19.40 -18.04 15.73
C SER A 545 -19.98 -18.89 14.59
N ASN A 546 -19.33 -18.92 13.42
CA ASN A 546 -19.68 -19.87 12.36
C ASN A 546 -19.32 -21.29 12.76
N THR A 547 -20.03 -22.27 12.22
CA THR A 547 -19.65 -23.68 12.30
C THR A 547 -18.38 -23.97 11.47
N LEU A 548 -17.88 -25.21 11.54
CA LEU A 548 -16.76 -25.63 10.71
C LEU A 548 -17.14 -25.64 9.21
N VAL A 549 -18.31 -26.18 8.85
CA VAL A 549 -18.76 -26.26 7.44
C VAL A 549 -19.06 -24.86 6.90
N ASP A 550 -19.68 -23.98 7.69
CA ASP A 550 -19.85 -22.57 7.35
C ASP A 550 -18.51 -21.93 6.98
N ASN A 551 -17.50 -22.08 7.83
CA ASN A 551 -16.19 -21.47 7.61
C ASN A 551 -15.42 -22.08 6.43
N LEU A 552 -15.51 -23.38 6.19
CA LEU A 552 -14.92 -24.01 4.99
C LEU A 552 -15.64 -23.59 3.70
N THR A 553 -16.96 -23.46 3.75
CA THR A 553 -17.79 -22.95 2.65
C THR A 553 -17.44 -21.51 2.33
N VAL A 554 -17.28 -20.66 3.35
CA VAL A 554 -16.82 -19.28 3.20
C VAL A 554 -15.46 -19.22 2.52
N ILE A 555 -14.47 -20.04 2.93
CA ILE A 555 -13.14 -20.06 2.28
C ILE A 555 -13.26 -20.38 0.78
N ALA A 556 -14.09 -21.36 0.40
CA ALA A 556 -14.31 -21.70 -1.01
C ALA A 556 -15.00 -20.55 -1.77
N HIS A 557 -16.08 -20.00 -1.22
CA HIS A 557 -16.86 -18.89 -1.79
C HIS A 557 -16.00 -17.65 -2.04
N ALA A 558 -15.31 -17.21 -0.99
CA ALA A 558 -14.37 -16.11 -0.96
C ALA A 558 -13.23 -16.30 -1.99
N THR A 559 -12.71 -17.53 -2.11
CA THR A 559 -11.71 -17.85 -3.15
C THR A 559 -12.26 -17.68 -4.57
N GLY A 560 -13.56 -17.94 -4.78
CA GLY A 560 -14.25 -17.65 -6.03
C GLY A 560 -14.31 -16.15 -6.37
N HIS A 561 -14.64 -15.28 -5.42
CA HIS A 561 -14.60 -13.82 -5.62
C HIS A 561 -13.18 -13.32 -5.96
N ASN A 562 -12.17 -13.79 -5.24
CA ASN A 562 -10.78 -13.44 -5.49
C ASN A 562 -10.33 -13.83 -6.91
N ASP A 563 -10.66 -15.04 -7.37
CA ASP A 563 -10.46 -15.48 -8.76
C ASP A 563 -11.30 -14.64 -9.77
N PHE A 564 -12.50 -14.20 -9.40
CA PHE A 564 -13.33 -13.31 -10.21
C PHE A 564 -12.67 -11.94 -10.42
N PHE A 565 -12.33 -11.24 -9.34
CA PHE A 565 -11.71 -9.92 -9.36
C PHE A 565 -10.36 -9.91 -10.08
N LYS A 566 -9.59 -11.00 -10.00
CA LYS A 566 -8.30 -11.13 -10.69
C LYS A 566 -8.42 -11.25 -12.21
N ASN A 567 -9.47 -11.91 -12.71
CA ASN A 567 -9.52 -12.39 -14.09
C ASN A 567 -10.66 -11.81 -14.94
N ASN A 568 -11.72 -11.25 -14.33
CA ASN A 568 -12.80 -10.61 -15.06
C ASN A 568 -12.34 -9.27 -15.66
N ILE A 569 -12.61 -9.05 -16.96
CA ILE A 569 -12.10 -7.87 -17.68
C ILE A 569 -12.55 -6.53 -17.08
N TYR A 570 -13.72 -6.47 -16.43
CA TYR A 570 -14.27 -5.23 -15.85
C TYR A 570 -13.44 -4.72 -14.66
N PHE A 571 -12.62 -5.58 -14.05
CA PHE A 571 -11.71 -5.22 -12.96
C PHE A 571 -10.29 -4.87 -13.43
N SER A 572 -9.96 -5.07 -14.71
CA SER A 572 -8.58 -4.89 -15.22
C SER A 572 -8.02 -3.47 -15.03
N ALA A 573 -8.86 -2.43 -15.04
CA ALA A 573 -8.49 -1.03 -14.82
C ALA A 573 -8.61 -0.57 -13.34
N THR A 574 -8.97 -1.48 -12.41
CA THR A 574 -9.12 -1.12 -10.99
C THR A 574 -7.77 -0.94 -10.30
N ASP A 575 -7.73 -0.06 -9.30
CA ASP A 575 -6.50 0.32 -8.63
C ASP A 575 -6.14 -0.67 -7.52
N THR A 576 -5.10 -1.47 -7.75
CA THR A 576 -4.60 -2.48 -6.79
C THR A 576 -4.01 -1.88 -5.51
N ASN A 577 -3.96 -0.55 -5.38
CA ASN A 577 -3.48 0.17 -4.22
C ASN A 577 -4.58 0.97 -3.50
N MET A 578 -5.87 0.67 -3.77
CA MET A 578 -6.97 1.50 -3.26
C MET A 578 -7.03 1.59 -1.72
N LEU A 579 -6.63 0.55 -0.99
CA LEU A 579 -6.59 0.58 0.49
C LEU A 579 -5.69 1.71 1.03
N ASN A 580 -4.53 1.92 0.42
CA ASN A 580 -3.65 3.03 0.75
C ASN A 580 -4.24 4.39 0.33
N LYS A 581 -4.97 4.46 -0.80
CA LYS A 581 -5.66 5.69 -1.20
C LYS A 581 -6.76 6.07 -0.20
N MET A 582 -7.58 5.12 0.23
CA MET A 582 -8.63 5.31 1.25
C MET A 582 -8.06 5.81 2.59
N ALA A 583 -6.95 5.24 3.06
CA ALA A 583 -6.26 5.70 4.27
C ALA A 583 -5.70 7.13 4.12
N ASN A 584 -5.17 7.47 2.93
CA ASN A 584 -4.75 8.82 2.60
C ASN A 584 -5.93 9.80 2.51
N HIS A 585 -7.07 9.41 1.93
CA HIS A 585 -8.31 10.20 1.92
C HIS A 585 -8.75 10.52 3.34
N GLY A 586 -8.84 9.49 4.20
CA GLY A 586 -9.15 9.63 5.62
C GLY A 586 -8.25 10.63 6.34
N THR A 587 -6.94 10.56 6.09
CA THR A 587 -5.95 11.46 6.71
C THR A 587 -6.05 12.90 6.19
N ARG A 588 -6.35 13.11 4.90
CA ARG A 588 -6.57 14.45 4.31
C ARG A 588 -7.86 15.09 4.82
N ILE A 589 -8.95 14.31 4.88
CA ILE A 589 -10.24 14.76 5.43
C ILE A 589 -10.09 15.12 6.91
N ARG A 590 -9.41 14.30 7.73
CA ARG A 590 -9.10 14.65 9.14
C ARG A 590 -8.32 15.98 9.26
N LYS A 591 -7.36 16.25 8.38
CA LYS A 591 -6.65 17.56 8.33
C LYS A 591 -7.59 18.72 7.96
N TYR A 592 -8.56 18.50 7.07
CA TYR A 592 -9.56 19.52 6.75
C TYR A 592 -10.53 19.78 7.91
N MET A 593 -11.00 18.74 8.61
CA MET A 593 -11.85 18.89 9.80
C MET A 593 -11.15 19.71 10.89
N ALA A 594 -9.87 19.42 11.16
CA ALA A 594 -9.06 20.16 12.13
C ALA A 594 -8.85 21.64 11.75
N ARG A 595 -8.86 21.98 10.45
CA ARG A 595 -8.62 23.33 9.94
C ARG A 595 -9.90 24.16 9.73
N TRP A 596 -11.00 23.53 9.34
CA TRP A 596 -12.23 24.21 8.89
C TRP A 596 -13.46 23.94 9.76
N GLY A 597 -13.33 23.12 10.80
CA GLY A 597 -14.43 22.64 11.65
C GLY A 597 -14.95 21.27 11.19
N LYS A 598 -15.30 20.42 12.15
CA LYS A 598 -15.81 19.06 11.88
C LYS A 598 -17.15 19.11 11.14
N GLU A 599 -18.06 19.93 11.64
CA GLU A 599 -19.45 20.06 11.19
C GLU A 599 -19.48 20.54 9.73
N ARG A 600 -18.66 21.55 9.40
CA ARG A 600 -18.56 22.12 8.05
C ARG A 600 -18.01 21.15 7.01
N VAL A 601 -17.08 20.28 7.40
CA VAL A 601 -16.52 19.27 6.50
C VAL A 601 -17.48 18.10 6.35
N ILE A 602 -18.18 17.69 7.41
CA ILE A 602 -19.23 16.66 7.34
C ILE A 602 -20.40 17.15 6.47
N GLU A 603 -20.92 18.37 6.65
CA GLU A 603 -21.98 18.89 5.78
C GLU A 603 -21.56 18.84 4.30
N PHE A 604 -20.30 19.15 3.98
CA PHE A 604 -19.82 19.04 2.60
C PHE A 604 -19.69 17.58 2.12
N LEU A 605 -19.25 16.65 2.98
CA LEU A 605 -19.23 15.22 2.67
C LEU A 605 -20.64 14.69 2.39
N ASP A 606 -21.65 15.09 3.18
CA ASP A 606 -23.06 14.74 2.98
C ASP A 606 -23.58 15.19 1.60
N LEU A 607 -23.23 16.42 1.19
CA LEU A 607 -23.61 16.95 -0.13
C LEU A 607 -23.00 16.15 -1.27
N VAL A 608 -21.72 15.76 -1.16
CA VAL A 608 -21.05 14.95 -2.19
C VAL A 608 -21.57 13.51 -2.18
N LYS A 609 -21.85 12.94 -0.99
CA LYS A 609 -22.44 11.60 -0.82
C LYS A 609 -23.80 11.46 -1.49
N ARG A 610 -24.63 12.51 -1.49
CA ARG A 610 -25.92 12.53 -2.20
C ARG A 610 -25.80 12.43 -3.72
N ILE A 611 -24.62 12.71 -4.30
CA ILE A 611 -24.39 12.74 -5.75
C ILE A 611 -23.33 11.73 -6.22
N ASP A 612 -22.83 10.85 -5.34
CA ASP A 612 -21.76 9.90 -5.66
C ASP A 612 -22.17 8.82 -6.69
N THR A 613 -23.47 8.68 -6.94
CA THR A 613 -24.05 7.85 -7.99
C THR A 613 -24.24 8.56 -9.34
N LEU A 614 -24.02 9.87 -9.44
CA LEU A 614 -24.18 10.65 -10.69
C LEU A 614 -22.89 10.61 -11.55
N ILE A 615 -22.42 9.40 -11.81
CA ILE A 615 -21.19 9.05 -12.52
C ILE A 615 -21.48 8.32 -13.83
N ASP A 616 -20.54 8.34 -14.77
CA ASP A 616 -20.58 7.48 -15.95
C ASP A 616 -19.65 6.28 -15.76
N GLY A 617 -20.21 5.08 -15.89
CA GLY A 617 -19.47 3.82 -15.82
C GLY A 617 -18.36 3.67 -16.87
N ALA A 618 -18.47 4.37 -18.01
CA ALA A 618 -17.43 4.38 -19.03
C ALA A 618 -16.11 4.96 -18.52
N ASP A 619 -16.13 5.81 -17.49
CA ASP A 619 -14.92 6.41 -16.92
C ASP A 619 -14.12 5.45 -16.04
N ALA A 620 -14.71 4.35 -15.57
CA ALA A 620 -13.99 3.29 -14.84
C ALA A 620 -12.96 2.55 -15.72
N TRP A 621 -13.11 2.64 -17.05
CA TRP A 621 -12.26 1.99 -18.04
C TRP A 621 -11.19 2.89 -18.64
N LYS A 622 -11.21 4.21 -18.35
CA LYS A 622 -10.23 5.15 -18.87
C LYS A 622 -8.94 5.06 -18.07
N GLU A 623 -7.79 5.15 -18.75
CA GLU A 623 -6.51 5.26 -18.06
C GLU A 623 -6.53 6.44 -17.09
N LYS A 624 -6.20 6.18 -15.83
CA LYS A 624 -6.13 7.19 -14.77
C LYS A 624 -4.89 8.06 -14.94
N VAL A 625 -4.93 8.96 -15.92
CA VAL A 625 -3.94 10.02 -16.07
C VAL A 625 -3.97 10.87 -14.81
N VAL A 626 -2.82 10.97 -14.13
CA VAL A 626 -2.63 11.95 -13.06
C VAL A 626 -2.62 13.33 -13.71
N LYS A 627 -3.81 13.92 -13.86
CA LYS A 627 -3.94 15.36 -14.00
C LYS A 627 -3.55 15.95 -12.66
N ASP A 628 -2.57 16.85 -12.65
CA ASP A 628 -2.38 17.74 -11.51
C ASP A 628 -3.73 18.36 -11.16
N VAL A 629 -4.13 18.28 -9.89
CA VAL A 629 -5.30 19.00 -9.42
C VAL A 629 -5.08 20.46 -9.78
N ILE A 630 -6.01 21.04 -10.53
CA ILE A 630 -5.90 22.43 -10.99
C ILE A 630 -6.17 23.34 -9.78
N ILE A 631 -5.18 23.46 -8.88
CA ILE A 631 -5.18 24.33 -7.69
C ILE A 631 -4.85 25.78 -8.12
N ARG A 632 -5.20 26.15 -9.35
CA ARG A 632 -4.95 27.47 -9.93
C ARG A 632 -6.18 27.95 -10.67
N ASP A 633 -6.74 29.05 -10.19
CA ASP A 633 -7.70 29.89 -10.91
C ASP A 633 -6.97 30.67 -12.02
N GLU A 634 -6.35 29.94 -12.96
CA GLU A 634 -5.74 30.48 -14.17
C GLU A 634 -6.77 30.53 -15.30
N ARG A 635 -7.87 31.28 -15.08
CA ARG A 635 -8.69 31.76 -16.21
C ARG A 635 -7.79 32.63 -17.09
N LYS A 636 -7.53 32.18 -18.32
CA LYS A 636 -6.87 33.00 -19.34
C LYS A 636 -7.80 34.14 -19.77
N TYR A 637 -7.78 35.25 -19.03
CA TYR A 637 -8.46 36.46 -19.46
C TYR A 637 -7.91 36.93 -20.81
N ASN A 638 -8.75 36.91 -21.84
CA ASN A 638 -8.43 37.50 -23.13
C ASN A 638 -8.48 39.03 -23.00
N TYR A 639 -7.33 39.67 -22.82
CA TYR A 639 -7.27 41.13 -22.72
C TYR A 639 -7.49 41.82 -24.08
N PRO A 640 -8.22 42.96 -24.13
CA PRO A 640 -8.35 43.76 -25.34
C PRO A 640 -6.97 44.27 -25.79
N LYS A 641 -6.61 44.02 -27.06
CA LYS A 641 -5.31 44.48 -27.58
C LYS A 641 -5.30 46.00 -27.71
N ARG A 642 -4.32 46.65 -27.09
CA ARG A 642 -3.98 48.05 -27.37
C ARG A 642 -2.85 48.12 -28.38
N LEU A 643 -2.92 49.08 -29.30
CA LEU A 643 -1.79 49.44 -30.15
C LEU A 643 -0.79 50.20 -29.28
N ASN A 644 0.43 49.68 -29.17
CA ASN A 644 1.51 50.33 -28.43
C ASN A 644 1.93 51.63 -29.14
N VAL A 645 2.09 52.68 -28.35
CA VAL A 645 2.58 53.99 -28.80
C VAL A 645 3.87 54.29 -28.07
N ASP A 646 4.93 54.67 -28.79
CA ASP A 646 6.22 55.00 -28.19
C ASP A 646 6.11 56.17 -27.22
N LYS A 647 6.97 56.17 -26.19
CA LYS A 647 6.93 57.16 -25.10
C LYS A 647 7.01 58.61 -25.57
N GLU A 648 7.70 58.87 -26.68
CA GLU A 648 7.86 60.20 -27.28
C GLU A 648 6.63 60.67 -28.05
N ARG A 649 5.68 59.77 -28.34
CA ARG A 649 4.47 60.04 -29.15
C ARG A 649 3.17 59.81 -28.37
N LEU A 650 3.21 59.90 -27.03
CA LEU A 650 2.05 59.65 -26.16
C LEU A 650 0.78 60.45 -26.55
N TYR A 651 0.94 61.65 -27.12
CA TYR A 651 -0.15 62.47 -27.65
C TYR A 651 -0.98 61.77 -28.75
N MET A 652 -0.46 60.70 -29.36
CA MET A 652 -1.17 59.88 -30.35
C MET A 652 -2.02 58.75 -29.74
N GLU A 653 -1.95 58.44 -28.44
CA GLU A 653 -2.77 57.37 -27.82
C GLU A 653 -4.28 57.55 -28.05
N PRO A 654 -4.87 58.77 -27.90
CA PRO A 654 -6.29 58.99 -28.15
C PRO A 654 -6.69 58.78 -29.61
N PHE A 655 -5.76 58.99 -30.55
CA PHE A 655 -5.97 58.89 -32.00
C PHE A 655 -5.72 57.48 -32.55
N LEU A 656 -4.84 56.69 -31.91
CA LEU A 656 -4.55 55.31 -32.30
C LEU A 656 -5.46 54.30 -31.60
N ASN A 657 -5.77 54.52 -30.31
CA ASN A 657 -6.70 53.69 -29.55
C ASN A 657 -8.01 54.47 -29.31
N THR A 658 -8.71 54.84 -30.39
CA THR A 658 -9.97 55.61 -30.33
C THR A 658 -11.09 54.86 -29.58
N GLN A 659 -12.13 55.59 -29.16
CA GLN A 659 -13.30 55.04 -28.46
C GLN A 659 -13.90 53.84 -29.21
N GLY A 660 -14.20 53.99 -30.50
CA GLY A 660 -14.78 52.92 -31.34
C GLY A 660 -13.83 51.75 -31.64
N PHE A 661 -12.51 51.94 -31.54
CA PHE A 661 -11.54 50.84 -31.61
C PHE A 661 -11.55 50.02 -30.30
N LYS A 662 -11.54 50.72 -29.15
CA LYS A 662 -11.67 50.10 -27.82
C LYS A 662 -12.99 49.32 -27.68
N GLU A 663 -14.09 49.85 -28.20
CA GLU A 663 -15.40 49.18 -28.21
C GLU A 663 -15.41 47.92 -29.10
N LYS A 664 -14.96 48.00 -30.36
CA LYS A 664 -14.88 46.83 -31.26
C LYS A 664 -13.97 45.72 -30.73
N GLU A 665 -12.84 46.07 -30.12
CA GLU A 665 -11.93 45.06 -29.56
C GLU A 665 -12.50 44.41 -28.29
N ASN A 666 -13.24 45.17 -27.47
CA ASN A 666 -14.03 44.62 -26.36
C ASN A 666 -15.14 43.68 -26.85
N GLU A 667 -15.86 44.02 -27.92
CA GLU A 667 -16.83 43.11 -28.54
C GLU A 667 -16.17 41.85 -29.11
N ARG A 668 -14.98 41.98 -29.72
CA ARG A 668 -14.22 40.83 -30.26
C ARG A 668 -13.77 39.89 -29.14
N VAL A 669 -13.29 40.43 -28.02
CA VAL A 669 -12.98 39.66 -26.80
C VAL A 669 -14.23 38.96 -26.29
N LYS A 670 -15.31 39.69 -26.02
CA LYS A 670 -16.58 39.11 -25.55
C LYS A 670 -17.10 37.99 -26.46
N ARG A 671 -17.11 38.18 -27.78
CA ARG A 671 -17.53 37.15 -28.73
C ARG A 671 -16.62 35.92 -28.74
N LYS A 672 -15.33 36.08 -28.44
CA LYS A 672 -14.37 34.98 -28.43
C LYS A 672 -14.43 34.21 -27.12
N ASP A 673 -14.57 34.90 -25.99
CA ASP A 673 -14.82 34.29 -24.67
C ASP A 673 -16.14 33.50 -24.71
N LEU A 674 -17.23 34.12 -25.21
CA LEU A 674 -18.52 33.47 -25.40
C LEU A 674 -18.44 32.28 -26.38
N SER A 675 -17.58 32.35 -27.40
CA SER A 675 -17.36 31.23 -28.34
C SER A 675 -16.53 30.09 -27.73
N GLU A 676 -15.65 30.38 -26.78
CA GLU A 676 -14.86 29.37 -26.06
C GLU A 676 -15.73 28.70 -24.97
N GLU A 677 -16.61 29.45 -24.32
CA GLU A 677 -17.69 28.92 -23.44
C GLU A 677 -18.66 28.03 -24.23
N ILE A 678 -19.29 28.54 -25.29
CA ILE A 678 -20.23 27.78 -26.15
C ILE A 678 -19.56 26.53 -26.79
N GLY A 679 -18.25 26.57 -27.03
CA GLY A 679 -17.49 25.43 -27.53
C GLY A 679 -17.35 24.28 -26.53
N PHE A 680 -17.36 24.59 -25.22
CA PHE A 680 -17.15 23.62 -24.13
C PHE A 680 -18.40 22.79 -23.79
N PHE A 681 -19.59 23.32 -24.08
CA PHE A 681 -20.88 22.79 -23.57
C PHE A 681 -21.72 21.99 -24.58
N LYS A 682 -21.16 21.58 -25.73
CA LYS A 682 -21.94 21.06 -26.85
C LYS A 682 -22.59 19.67 -26.67
N ASN A 683 -22.13 18.85 -25.74
CA ASN A 683 -22.59 17.46 -25.60
C ASN A 683 -23.13 17.22 -24.19
N PRO A 684 -24.37 16.71 -24.04
CA PRO A 684 -24.89 16.29 -22.75
C PRO A 684 -24.01 15.25 -22.07
N THR A 685 -23.67 15.46 -20.81
CA THR A 685 -22.80 14.55 -20.04
C THR A 685 -23.59 13.77 -18.99
N LYS A 686 -23.30 12.48 -18.89
CA LYS A 686 -23.84 11.59 -17.85
C LYS A 686 -23.06 11.70 -16.54
N ASN A 687 -21.77 12.05 -16.62
CA ASN A 687 -20.92 12.19 -15.44
C ASN A 687 -21.04 13.60 -14.85
N ILE A 688 -22.16 13.82 -14.17
CA ILE A 688 -22.49 15.10 -13.51
C ILE A 688 -21.53 15.34 -12.33
N MET A 689 -21.11 14.28 -11.62
CA MET A 689 -20.16 14.40 -10.52
C MET A 689 -18.79 14.93 -10.98
N ALA A 690 -18.21 14.39 -12.08
CA ALA A 690 -16.98 14.92 -12.63
C ALA A 690 -17.14 16.34 -13.20
N PHE A 691 -18.29 16.64 -13.83
CA PHE A 691 -18.58 17.99 -14.29
C PHE A 691 -18.58 19.00 -13.12
N LEU A 692 -19.24 18.68 -12.02
CA LEU A 692 -19.26 19.49 -10.80
C LEU A 692 -17.86 19.61 -10.17
N ARG A 693 -17.09 18.52 -10.10
CA ARG A 693 -15.70 18.52 -9.61
C ARG A 693 -14.82 19.52 -10.37
N ASP A 694 -14.94 19.54 -11.70
CA ASP A 694 -14.04 20.30 -12.58
C ASP A 694 -14.50 21.75 -12.81
N ASN A 695 -15.79 22.06 -12.67
CA ASN A 695 -16.36 23.36 -13.06
C ASN A 695 -17.08 24.13 -11.95
N ALA A 696 -17.51 23.48 -10.84
CA ALA A 696 -18.24 24.18 -9.79
C ALA A 696 -17.32 25.12 -8.98
N PRO A 697 -17.85 26.23 -8.42
CA PRO A 697 -17.07 27.25 -7.70
C PRO A 697 -16.66 26.79 -6.28
N LEU A 698 -15.91 25.70 -6.20
CA LEU A 698 -15.49 25.03 -4.97
C LEU A 698 -14.22 25.66 -4.38
N LYS A 699 -14.14 25.70 -3.04
CA LYS A 699 -12.88 26.02 -2.35
C LYS A 699 -11.87 24.88 -2.56
N PRO A 700 -10.54 25.13 -2.48
CA PRO A 700 -9.53 24.10 -2.75
C PRO A 700 -9.70 22.80 -1.94
N TRP A 701 -10.14 22.88 -0.68
CA TRP A 701 -10.40 21.70 0.15
C TRP A 701 -11.71 20.97 -0.22
N GLN A 702 -12.69 21.68 -0.78
CA GLN A 702 -13.95 21.10 -1.25
C GLN A 702 -13.74 20.39 -2.59
N ALA A 703 -13.00 21.01 -3.52
CA ALA A 703 -12.59 20.38 -4.78
C ALA A 703 -11.78 19.10 -4.54
N ASP A 704 -10.89 19.12 -3.54
CA ASP A 704 -10.11 17.94 -3.17
C ASP A 704 -10.97 16.80 -2.59
N ILE A 705 -11.91 17.11 -1.68
CA ILE A 705 -12.87 16.11 -1.17
C ILE A 705 -13.73 15.54 -2.30
N MET A 706 -14.20 16.40 -3.21
CA MET A 706 -14.98 16.01 -4.38
C MET A 706 -14.18 15.06 -5.30
N SER A 707 -12.89 15.33 -5.50
CA SER A 707 -11.99 14.45 -6.26
C SER A 707 -11.75 13.11 -5.55
N MET A 708 -11.53 13.12 -4.24
CA MET A 708 -11.33 11.90 -3.45
C MET A 708 -12.56 11.00 -3.53
N LEU A 709 -13.77 11.53 -3.27
CA LEU A 709 -15.01 10.74 -3.31
C LEU A 709 -15.38 10.26 -4.72
N TYR A 710 -15.07 11.03 -5.76
CA TYR A 710 -15.21 10.58 -7.15
C TYR A 710 -14.32 9.37 -7.47
N ASP A 711 -13.06 9.39 -7.02
CA ASP A 711 -12.13 8.27 -7.19
C ASP A 711 -12.62 6.99 -6.48
N GLU A 712 -13.32 7.13 -5.34
CA GLU A 712 -13.98 6.00 -4.66
C GLU A 712 -15.17 5.48 -5.47
N ALA A 713 -16.07 6.36 -5.91
CA ALA A 713 -17.28 5.99 -6.64
C ALA A 713 -16.97 5.22 -7.94
N ILE A 714 -15.96 5.67 -8.70
CA ILE A 714 -15.49 5.00 -9.92
C ILE A 714 -14.86 3.63 -9.61
N TYR A 715 -14.18 3.46 -8.48
CA TYR A 715 -13.56 2.19 -8.11
C TYR A 715 -14.57 1.08 -7.81
N PHE A 716 -15.70 1.39 -7.18
CA PHE A 716 -16.76 0.41 -6.90
C PHE A 716 -17.69 0.14 -8.09
N TYR A 717 -17.58 0.90 -9.18
CA TYR A 717 -18.49 0.75 -10.33
C TYR A 717 -18.44 -0.64 -11.00
N PRO A 718 -17.27 -1.26 -11.25
CA PRO A 718 -17.21 -2.62 -11.79
C PRO A 718 -17.96 -3.65 -10.94
N GLN A 719 -17.80 -3.62 -9.61
CA GLN A 719 -18.50 -4.51 -8.68
C GLN A 719 -20.03 -4.34 -8.74
N ARG A 720 -20.51 -3.11 -8.98
CA ARG A 720 -21.93 -2.81 -9.21
C ARG A 720 -22.42 -3.31 -10.59
N GLN A 721 -21.56 -3.38 -11.59
CA GLN A 721 -21.88 -3.84 -12.95
C GLN A 721 -21.88 -5.37 -13.11
N THR A 722 -21.12 -6.09 -12.27
CA THR A 722 -20.94 -7.55 -12.34
C THR A 722 -21.47 -8.27 -11.09
N LYS A 723 -22.44 -7.71 -10.36
CA LYS A 723 -22.86 -8.25 -9.07
C LYS A 723 -23.46 -9.65 -9.20
N VAL A 724 -24.47 -9.84 -10.05
CA VAL A 724 -25.11 -11.16 -10.28
C VAL A 724 -24.07 -12.21 -10.67
N LEU A 725 -23.16 -11.87 -11.59
CA LEU A 725 -22.14 -12.81 -12.06
C LEU A 725 -21.08 -13.11 -10.98
N ASN A 726 -20.61 -12.12 -10.23
CA ASN A 726 -19.62 -12.29 -9.15
C ASN A 726 -20.17 -13.16 -8.00
N GLU A 727 -21.34 -12.82 -7.47
CA GLU A 727 -22.00 -13.59 -6.41
C GLU A 727 -22.37 -15.01 -6.89
N GLY A 728 -22.78 -15.14 -8.15
CA GLY A 728 -23.04 -16.42 -8.80
C GLY A 728 -21.80 -17.29 -8.97
N TRP A 729 -20.65 -16.70 -9.32
CA TRP A 729 -19.38 -17.39 -9.52
C TRP A 729 -18.77 -17.89 -8.20
N ALA A 730 -18.81 -17.07 -7.16
CA ALA A 730 -18.47 -17.50 -5.80
C ALA A 730 -19.40 -18.61 -5.30
N SER A 731 -20.71 -18.46 -5.55
CA SER A 731 -21.72 -19.49 -5.25
C SER A 731 -21.54 -20.79 -6.04
N MET A 732 -21.05 -20.72 -7.27
CA MET A 732 -20.70 -21.90 -8.07
C MET A 732 -19.45 -22.57 -7.49
N THR A 733 -18.43 -21.77 -7.19
CA THR A 733 -17.16 -22.24 -6.62
C THR A 733 -17.39 -23.03 -5.33
N ASP A 734 -18.12 -22.46 -4.36
CA ASP A 734 -18.37 -23.17 -3.10
C ASP A 734 -19.17 -24.47 -3.32
N SER A 735 -20.10 -24.52 -4.28
CA SER A 735 -20.90 -25.72 -4.53
C SER A 735 -20.11 -26.81 -5.23
N VAL A 736 -19.22 -26.46 -6.16
CA VAL A 736 -18.33 -27.44 -6.79
C VAL A 736 -17.32 -28.00 -5.78
N ILE A 737 -16.73 -27.15 -4.96
CA ILE A 737 -15.71 -27.58 -4.00
C ILE A 737 -16.35 -28.33 -2.81
N MET A 738 -17.34 -27.75 -2.15
CA MET A 738 -17.95 -28.37 -0.96
C MET A 738 -18.81 -29.58 -1.32
N ALA A 739 -19.76 -29.43 -2.25
CA ALA A 739 -20.73 -30.48 -2.55
C ALA A 739 -20.27 -31.46 -3.65
N GLU A 740 -19.94 -30.99 -4.86
CA GLU A 740 -19.60 -31.91 -5.97
C GLU A 740 -18.32 -32.71 -5.73
N GLN A 741 -17.28 -32.08 -5.15
CA GLN A 741 -16.02 -32.74 -4.80
C GLN A 741 -16.02 -33.37 -3.40
N GLY A 742 -17.12 -33.27 -2.64
CA GLY A 742 -17.32 -33.95 -1.36
C GLY A 742 -16.55 -33.39 -0.16
N TYR A 743 -15.87 -32.24 -0.29
CA TYR A 743 -15.11 -31.62 0.81
C TYR A 743 -15.98 -31.11 1.97
N VAL A 744 -17.31 -31.06 1.81
CA VAL A 744 -18.27 -30.82 2.90
C VAL A 744 -18.18 -31.83 4.04
N SER A 745 -17.63 -33.01 3.78
CA SER A 745 -17.38 -34.06 4.79
C SER A 745 -16.20 -33.79 5.72
N LEU A 746 -15.37 -32.75 5.46
CA LEU A 746 -14.17 -32.46 6.26
C LEU A 746 -14.53 -32.10 7.71
N GLY A 747 -14.06 -32.93 8.65
CA GLY A 747 -14.30 -32.76 10.08
C GLY A 747 -15.69 -33.22 10.56
N GLN A 748 -16.52 -33.79 9.68
CA GLN A 748 -17.88 -34.24 10.00
C GLN A 748 -17.95 -35.76 10.28
N PRO A 749 -18.90 -36.25 11.10
CA PRO A 749 -19.03 -37.67 11.40
C PRO A 749 -19.37 -38.55 10.19
N SER A 750 -20.09 -37.98 9.22
CA SER A 750 -20.36 -38.59 7.92
C SER A 750 -20.50 -37.50 6.84
N HIS A 751 -20.43 -37.91 5.58
CA HIS A 751 -20.70 -37.03 4.44
C HIS A 751 -22.13 -36.43 4.50
N ASP A 752 -23.10 -37.22 4.97
CA ASP A 752 -24.50 -36.84 5.04
C ASP A 752 -24.78 -35.76 6.11
N CYS A 753 -23.99 -35.72 7.19
CA CYS A 753 -24.04 -34.63 8.16
C CYS A 753 -23.57 -33.32 7.54
N GLY A 754 -22.43 -33.34 6.82
CA GLY A 754 -21.88 -32.16 6.16
C GLY A 754 -22.82 -31.60 5.08
N ILE A 755 -23.37 -32.46 4.21
CA ILE A 755 -24.24 -31.99 3.13
C ILE A 755 -25.54 -31.35 3.65
N PHE A 756 -26.07 -31.81 4.79
CA PHE A 756 -27.23 -31.17 5.43
C PHE A 756 -26.89 -29.76 5.92
N GLU A 757 -25.78 -29.61 6.65
CA GLU A 757 -25.31 -28.33 7.21
C GLU A 757 -25.00 -27.31 6.08
N TYR A 758 -24.32 -27.75 5.01
CA TYR A 758 -24.09 -26.92 3.82
C TYR A 758 -25.39 -26.60 3.07
N ALA A 759 -26.34 -27.53 2.95
CA ALA A 759 -27.61 -27.25 2.29
C ALA A 759 -28.44 -26.20 3.07
N GLU A 760 -28.46 -26.26 4.40
CA GLU A 760 -29.08 -25.25 5.25
C GLU A 760 -28.44 -23.87 5.05
N HIS A 761 -27.09 -23.79 5.11
CA HIS A 761 -26.33 -22.58 4.79
C HIS A 761 -26.67 -22.04 3.39
N LYS A 762 -26.62 -22.90 2.37
CA LYS A 762 -26.81 -22.51 0.97
C LYS A 762 -28.23 -22.03 0.69
N MET A 763 -29.24 -22.64 1.32
CA MET A 763 -30.62 -22.14 1.27
C MET A 763 -30.77 -20.75 1.91
N GLY A 764 -30.03 -20.47 2.99
CA GLY A 764 -29.95 -19.12 3.57
C GLY A 764 -29.37 -18.10 2.60
N VAL A 765 -28.24 -18.42 1.96
CA VAL A 765 -27.54 -17.52 1.01
C VAL A 765 -28.34 -17.28 -0.27
N LEU A 766 -28.92 -18.31 -0.88
CA LEU A 766 -29.69 -18.18 -2.12
C LEU A 766 -31.12 -17.66 -1.87
N GLY A 767 -31.66 -17.90 -0.68
CA GLY A 767 -33.05 -17.64 -0.31
C GLY A 767 -34.04 -18.66 -0.90
N GLY A 768 -35.31 -18.54 -0.51
CA GLY A 768 -36.35 -19.52 -0.83
C GLY A 768 -36.69 -19.69 -2.33
N LYS A 769 -37.61 -20.63 -2.62
CA LYS A 769 -38.00 -21.01 -4.01
C LYS A 769 -38.36 -19.79 -4.89
N TYR A 770 -39.05 -18.81 -4.34
CA TYR A 770 -39.52 -17.61 -5.06
C TYR A 770 -38.65 -16.36 -4.82
N SER A 771 -37.42 -16.54 -4.33
CA SER A 771 -36.47 -15.45 -4.11
C SER A 771 -35.91 -14.91 -5.42
N ASN A 772 -36.04 -13.59 -5.64
CA ASN A 772 -35.43 -12.86 -6.76
C ASN A 772 -33.97 -12.43 -6.45
N ASN A 773 -33.27 -13.22 -5.65
CA ASN A 773 -31.95 -12.90 -5.13
C ASN A 773 -30.88 -12.93 -6.25
N PRO A 774 -30.07 -11.87 -6.44
CA PRO A 774 -28.94 -11.85 -7.37
C PRO A 774 -28.01 -13.07 -7.27
N TYR A 775 -27.73 -13.56 -6.06
CA TYR A 775 -26.88 -14.72 -5.79
C TYR A 775 -27.44 -15.98 -6.47
N LYS A 776 -28.76 -16.20 -6.32
CA LYS A 776 -29.48 -17.32 -6.92
C LYS A 776 -29.58 -17.23 -8.43
N LEU A 777 -29.85 -16.04 -8.97
CA LEU A 777 -29.92 -15.84 -10.42
C LEU A 777 -28.57 -16.17 -11.08
N GLY A 778 -27.46 -15.63 -10.54
CA GLY A 778 -26.12 -15.88 -11.07
C GLY A 778 -25.69 -17.33 -10.94
N TYR A 779 -25.90 -17.95 -9.77
CA TYR A 779 -25.60 -19.36 -9.53
C TYR A 779 -26.37 -20.27 -10.49
N ASN A 780 -27.70 -20.13 -10.57
CA ASN A 780 -28.53 -21.01 -11.41
C ASN A 780 -28.20 -20.82 -12.90
N LEU A 781 -27.91 -19.60 -13.37
CA LEU A 781 -27.45 -19.36 -14.74
C LEU A 781 -26.13 -20.08 -15.03
N LEU A 782 -25.15 -20.04 -14.13
CA LEU A 782 -23.88 -20.75 -14.32
C LEU A 782 -24.06 -22.28 -14.28
N CYS A 783 -24.96 -22.81 -13.45
CA CYS A 783 -25.33 -24.24 -13.46
C CYS A 783 -25.95 -24.65 -14.80
N ASP A 784 -26.88 -23.85 -15.33
CA ASP A 784 -27.52 -24.08 -16.62
C ASP A 784 -26.53 -24.02 -17.79
N ILE A 785 -25.65 -23.00 -17.82
CA ILE A 785 -24.58 -22.88 -18.82
C ILE A 785 -23.68 -24.12 -18.80
N ARG A 786 -23.22 -24.55 -17.62
CA ARG A 786 -22.39 -25.75 -17.50
C ARG A 786 -23.12 -27.00 -17.99
N LYS A 787 -24.35 -27.25 -17.51
CA LYS A 787 -25.21 -28.37 -17.94
C LYS A 787 -25.37 -28.41 -19.46
N ARG A 788 -25.69 -27.27 -20.10
CA ARG A 788 -25.90 -27.19 -21.55
C ARG A 788 -24.62 -27.48 -22.34
N TRP A 789 -23.49 -26.91 -21.95
CA TRP A 789 -22.21 -27.11 -22.64
C TRP A 789 -21.51 -28.45 -22.33
N ASP A 790 -21.88 -29.13 -21.24
CA ASP A 790 -21.48 -30.52 -21.00
C ASP A 790 -22.30 -31.50 -21.88
N ASN A 791 -23.60 -31.22 -22.09
CA ASN A 791 -24.54 -32.08 -22.84
C ASN A 791 -24.67 -31.77 -24.35
N GLY A 792 -23.91 -30.82 -24.90
CA GLY A 792 -24.05 -30.42 -26.31
C GLY A 792 -25.36 -29.68 -26.65
N GLN A 793 -26.03 -29.09 -25.66
CA GLN A 793 -27.33 -28.39 -25.79
C GLN A 793 -27.12 -26.90 -26.12
N PHE A 794 -26.37 -26.62 -27.18
CA PHE A 794 -26.03 -25.26 -27.63
C PHE A 794 -25.75 -25.21 -29.14
N GLY A 795 -25.84 -24.01 -29.73
CA GLY A 795 -25.64 -23.81 -31.17
C GLY A 795 -26.88 -24.14 -32.02
N THR A 796 -26.73 -23.99 -33.33
CA THR A 796 -27.84 -24.01 -34.31
C THR A 796 -28.72 -25.26 -34.19
N ASP A 797 -28.12 -26.44 -34.09
CA ASP A 797 -28.86 -27.71 -34.06
C ASP A 797 -29.80 -27.82 -32.84
N TRP A 798 -29.40 -27.25 -31.69
CA TRP A 798 -30.23 -27.19 -30.49
C TRP A 798 -31.27 -26.07 -30.54
N GLU A 799 -30.90 -24.90 -31.06
CA GLU A 799 -31.78 -23.73 -31.11
C GLU A 799 -32.92 -23.92 -32.11
N ASP A 800 -32.64 -24.46 -33.30
CA ASP A 800 -33.64 -24.72 -34.35
C ASP A 800 -34.49 -26.00 -34.09
N CYS A 801 -34.11 -26.83 -33.11
CA CYS A 801 -34.89 -28.02 -32.76
C CYS A 801 -36.21 -27.64 -32.08
N ASN A 802 -37.30 -27.69 -32.85
CA ASN A 802 -38.67 -27.42 -32.40
C ASN A 802 -39.41 -28.67 -31.86
N ASN A 803 -38.77 -29.85 -31.90
CA ASN A 803 -39.36 -31.11 -31.48
C ASN A 803 -39.08 -31.41 -30.01
N MET A 804 -40.09 -31.23 -29.15
CA MET A 804 -39.92 -31.34 -27.69
C MET A 804 -39.39 -32.72 -27.23
N ARG A 805 -39.77 -33.83 -27.89
CA ARG A 805 -39.26 -35.18 -27.58
C ARG A 805 -37.79 -35.38 -27.94
N GLU A 806 -37.31 -34.65 -28.95
CA GLU A 806 -35.92 -34.72 -29.42
C GLU A 806 -35.01 -33.88 -28.51
N LYS A 807 -35.51 -32.77 -27.97
CA LYS A 807 -34.87 -32.05 -26.86
C LYS A 807 -34.83 -32.84 -25.56
N GLU A 808 -35.90 -33.58 -25.22
CA GLU A 808 -35.92 -34.48 -24.05
C GLU A 808 -34.89 -35.61 -24.18
N ASN A 809 -34.80 -36.26 -25.35
CA ASN A 809 -33.87 -37.37 -25.61
C ASN A 809 -32.53 -36.91 -26.25
N TRP A 810 -32.16 -35.64 -26.09
CA TRP A 810 -30.98 -35.07 -26.76
C TRP A 810 -29.70 -35.80 -26.37
N ASN A 811 -29.57 -36.15 -25.10
CA ASN A 811 -28.40 -36.83 -24.54
C ASN A 811 -28.30 -38.31 -24.98
N ASP A 812 -29.36 -38.89 -25.53
CA ASP A 812 -29.36 -40.24 -26.12
C ASP A 812 -28.95 -40.22 -27.61
N THR A 813 -29.12 -39.08 -28.27
CA THR A 813 -28.90 -38.90 -29.72
C THR A 813 -27.61 -38.16 -30.05
N HIS A 814 -27.12 -37.30 -29.14
CA HIS A 814 -25.93 -36.48 -29.30
C HIS A 814 -24.90 -36.80 -28.20
N ALA A 815 -23.61 -36.85 -28.58
CA ALA A 815 -22.53 -37.14 -27.65
C ALA A 815 -22.24 -35.96 -26.71
N ALA A 816 -22.03 -36.25 -25.43
CA ALA A 816 -21.66 -35.24 -24.43
C ALA A 816 -20.33 -34.55 -24.80
N THR A 817 -20.38 -33.22 -24.91
CA THR A 817 -19.25 -32.38 -25.29
C THR A 817 -18.28 -32.11 -24.14
N ASN A 818 -18.74 -32.15 -22.88
CA ASN A 818 -17.94 -31.88 -21.68
C ASN A 818 -17.22 -30.50 -21.67
N LEU A 819 -17.76 -29.51 -22.39
CA LEU A 819 -17.19 -28.16 -22.52
C LEU A 819 -17.75 -27.16 -21.48
N GLY A 820 -18.63 -27.60 -20.59
CA GLY A 820 -19.33 -26.75 -19.62
C GLY A 820 -18.39 -26.01 -18.69
N LYS A 821 -17.31 -26.66 -18.26
CA LYS A 821 -16.26 -26.04 -17.46
C LYS A 821 -15.55 -24.90 -18.21
N GLU A 822 -15.15 -25.13 -19.46
CA GLU A 822 -14.47 -24.10 -20.26
C GLU A 822 -15.40 -22.91 -20.50
N LYS A 823 -16.69 -23.15 -20.79
CA LYS A 823 -17.65 -22.09 -21.02
C LYS A 823 -17.91 -21.21 -19.79
N ILE A 824 -18.07 -21.78 -18.59
CA ILE A 824 -18.28 -20.94 -17.39
C ILE A 824 -17.03 -20.12 -17.03
N PHE A 825 -15.82 -20.60 -17.34
CA PHE A 825 -14.58 -19.83 -17.19
C PHE A 825 -14.49 -18.69 -18.21
N GLU A 826 -14.91 -18.91 -19.47
CA GLU A 826 -15.06 -17.87 -20.48
C GLU A 826 -16.08 -16.79 -20.05
N VAL A 827 -17.25 -17.22 -19.57
CA VAL A 827 -18.32 -16.33 -19.10
C VAL A 827 -17.85 -15.46 -17.94
N ARG A 828 -17.21 -16.08 -16.92
CA ARG A 828 -16.58 -15.37 -15.80
C ARG A 828 -15.56 -14.31 -16.28
N LYS A 829 -14.82 -14.57 -17.36
CA LYS A 829 -13.78 -13.67 -17.84
C LYS A 829 -14.34 -12.44 -18.57
N TYR A 830 -15.31 -12.61 -19.47
CA TYR A 830 -15.69 -11.57 -20.44
C TYR A 830 -17.06 -10.91 -20.22
N TYR A 831 -17.95 -11.49 -19.41
CA TYR A 831 -19.32 -11.01 -19.27
C TYR A 831 -19.50 -10.10 -18.04
N ASN A 832 -20.54 -9.26 -18.10
CA ASN A 832 -21.17 -8.57 -16.98
C ASN A 832 -22.64 -9.02 -16.82
N ASP A 833 -23.33 -8.53 -15.77
CA ASP A 833 -24.72 -8.93 -15.46
C ASP A 833 -25.68 -8.75 -16.64
N LEU A 834 -25.61 -7.61 -17.35
CA LEU A 834 -26.48 -7.31 -18.48
C LEU A 834 -26.25 -8.29 -19.63
N THR A 835 -24.99 -8.53 -20.00
CA THR A 835 -24.63 -9.47 -21.06
C THR A 835 -24.91 -10.93 -20.69
N LEU A 836 -24.73 -11.30 -19.41
CA LEU A 836 -25.05 -12.63 -18.89
C LEU A 836 -26.55 -12.92 -19.02
N ILE A 837 -27.39 -11.99 -18.58
CA ILE A 837 -28.85 -12.12 -18.64
C ILE A 837 -29.31 -12.05 -20.11
N HIS A 838 -28.74 -11.18 -20.94
CA HIS A 838 -29.06 -11.11 -22.36
C HIS A 838 -28.80 -12.44 -23.08
N GLU A 839 -27.65 -13.05 -22.84
CA GLU A 839 -27.22 -14.25 -23.56
C GLU A 839 -27.86 -15.52 -22.99
N PHE A 840 -27.77 -15.74 -21.68
CA PHE A 840 -28.01 -17.06 -21.10
C PHE A 840 -29.35 -17.20 -20.35
N PHE A 841 -30.07 -16.12 -20.07
CA PHE A 841 -31.45 -16.23 -19.59
C PHE A 841 -32.35 -16.62 -20.77
N THR A 842 -32.68 -17.90 -20.90
CA THR A 842 -33.49 -18.48 -21.99
C THR A 842 -34.94 -18.74 -21.56
N GLU A 843 -35.82 -19.05 -22.51
CA GLU A 843 -37.22 -19.41 -22.21
C GLU A 843 -37.30 -20.73 -21.43
N ASP A 844 -36.53 -21.75 -21.83
CA ASP A 844 -36.44 -23.02 -21.11
C ASP A 844 -35.89 -22.82 -19.68
N PHE A 845 -34.85 -22.00 -19.49
CA PHE A 845 -34.35 -21.64 -18.15
C PHE A 845 -35.42 -20.94 -17.31
N CYS A 846 -36.14 -19.98 -17.89
CA CYS A 846 -37.22 -19.25 -17.20
C CYS A 846 -38.35 -20.19 -16.76
N ARG A 847 -38.68 -21.21 -17.58
CA ARG A 847 -39.66 -22.25 -17.28
C ARG A 847 -39.17 -23.23 -16.22
N GLU A 848 -37.97 -23.80 -16.38
CA GLU A 848 -37.36 -24.77 -15.44
C GLU A 848 -37.19 -24.18 -14.03
N GLN A 849 -36.78 -22.91 -13.94
CA GLN A 849 -36.55 -22.23 -12.66
C GLN A 849 -37.81 -21.57 -12.06
N GLU A 850 -38.97 -21.75 -12.69
CA GLU A 850 -40.26 -21.15 -12.31
C GLU A 850 -40.19 -19.61 -12.09
N TYR A 851 -39.45 -18.88 -12.92
CA TYR A 851 -39.40 -17.42 -12.80
C TYR A 851 -40.74 -16.78 -13.17
N TYR A 852 -41.19 -15.84 -12.35
CA TYR A 852 -42.37 -15.02 -12.62
C TYR A 852 -42.21 -13.61 -12.07
N GLN A 853 -42.87 -12.65 -12.72
CA GLN A 853 -42.97 -11.29 -12.22
C GLN A 853 -44.14 -11.20 -11.24
N TRP A 854 -43.97 -10.47 -10.13
CA TRP A 854 -45.02 -10.21 -9.16
C TRP A 854 -45.20 -8.70 -8.93
N LYS A 855 -46.41 -8.31 -8.53
CA LYS A 855 -46.77 -6.94 -8.17
C LYS A 855 -47.50 -6.93 -6.83
N LYS A 856 -47.08 -6.02 -5.94
CA LYS A 856 -47.82 -5.73 -4.70
C LYS A 856 -48.95 -4.75 -5.03
N LEU A 857 -50.16 -5.10 -4.68
CA LEU A 857 -51.35 -4.25 -4.78
C LEU A 857 -51.41 -3.29 -3.58
N ASN A 858 -52.16 -2.20 -3.71
CA ASN A 858 -52.27 -1.17 -2.67
C ASN A 858 -52.88 -1.69 -1.34
N ASN A 859 -53.56 -2.83 -1.37
CA ASN A 859 -54.08 -3.53 -0.18
C ASN A 859 -53.04 -4.45 0.48
N GLY A 860 -51.80 -4.47 0.01
CA GLY A 860 -50.70 -5.29 0.54
C GLY A 860 -50.54 -6.66 -0.11
N ASN A 861 -51.55 -7.16 -0.83
CA ASN A 861 -51.52 -8.50 -1.45
C ASN A 861 -50.51 -8.54 -2.61
N ILE A 862 -49.83 -9.68 -2.76
CA ILE A 862 -48.89 -9.94 -3.86
C ILE A 862 -49.60 -10.83 -4.89
N ILE A 863 -49.63 -10.38 -6.15
CA ILE A 863 -50.14 -11.17 -7.28
C ILE A 863 -49.03 -11.42 -8.31
N ILE A 864 -49.11 -12.55 -9.02
CA ILE A 864 -48.26 -12.81 -10.19
C ILE A 864 -48.76 -11.90 -11.32
N SER A 865 -47.91 -11.03 -11.84
CA SER A 865 -48.23 -10.06 -12.90
C SER A 865 -47.90 -10.59 -14.30
N SER A 866 -46.88 -11.44 -14.43
CA SER A 866 -46.54 -12.09 -15.71
C SER A 866 -45.74 -13.38 -15.49
N ARG A 867 -45.94 -14.34 -16.39
CA ARG A 867 -45.09 -15.53 -16.59
C ARG A 867 -44.41 -15.54 -17.97
N ASP A 868 -44.58 -14.48 -18.76
CA ASP A 868 -43.96 -14.36 -20.08
C ASP A 868 -42.45 -14.12 -19.93
N TYR A 869 -41.67 -15.01 -20.55
CA TYR A 869 -40.21 -14.99 -20.54
C TYR A 869 -39.65 -13.66 -21.05
N LYS A 870 -40.20 -13.09 -22.14
CA LYS A 870 -39.68 -11.84 -22.73
C LYS A 870 -39.85 -10.67 -21.76
N THR A 871 -41.05 -10.51 -21.20
CA THR A 871 -41.36 -9.51 -20.16
C THR A 871 -40.45 -9.63 -18.94
N ILE A 872 -40.16 -10.86 -18.48
CA ILE A 872 -39.29 -11.11 -17.34
C ILE A 872 -37.83 -10.77 -17.67
N LYS A 873 -37.33 -11.23 -18.82
CA LYS A 873 -35.96 -10.95 -19.30
C LYS A 873 -35.72 -9.45 -19.48
N ASP A 874 -36.63 -8.74 -20.13
CA ASP A 874 -36.57 -7.28 -20.29
C ASP A 874 -36.58 -6.57 -18.93
N SER A 875 -37.41 -7.04 -17.99
CA SER A 875 -37.46 -6.49 -16.64
C SER A 875 -36.17 -6.73 -15.85
N LEU A 876 -35.50 -7.86 -16.04
CA LEU A 876 -34.19 -8.15 -15.44
C LEU A 876 -33.08 -7.34 -16.10
N MET A 877 -32.98 -7.33 -17.43
CA MET A 877 -32.01 -6.51 -18.16
C MET A 877 -32.12 -5.03 -17.78
N LYS A 878 -33.33 -4.47 -17.70
CA LYS A 878 -33.56 -3.09 -17.25
C LYS A 878 -33.06 -2.81 -15.84
N LYS A 879 -33.05 -3.79 -14.92
CA LYS A 879 -32.45 -3.61 -13.59
C LYS A 879 -30.93 -3.49 -13.62
N HIS A 880 -30.25 -4.16 -14.55
CA HIS A 880 -28.79 -4.17 -14.65
C HIS A 880 -28.22 -3.18 -15.69
N LEU A 881 -29.08 -2.57 -16.54
CA LEU A 881 -28.71 -1.40 -17.35
C LEU A 881 -28.04 -0.34 -16.48
N ASN A 882 -26.88 0.14 -16.93
CA ASN A 882 -26.07 1.17 -16.26
C ASN A 882 -25.69 0.83 -14.80
N GLY A 883 -25.41 -0.43 -14.50
CA GLY A 883 -25.09 -0.86 -13.11
C GLY A 883 -26.26 -0.63 -12.14
N GLY A 884 -27.49 -0.63 -12.64
CA GLY A 884 -28.69 -0.33 -11.86
C GLY A 884 -28.89 1.15 -11.52
N LEU A 885 -28.10 2.06 -12.06
CA LEU A 885 -28.26 3.51 -11.84
C LEU A 885 -29.18 4.15 -12.89
N PRO A 886 -30.04 5.12 -12.49
CA PRO A 886 -30.89 5.83 -13.43
C PRO A 886 -30.06 6.62 -14.44
N ASN A 887 -30.62 6.82 -15.64
CA ASN A 887 -29.92 7.48 -16.73
C ASN A 887 -30.22 8.99 -16.71
N ILE A 888 -29.46 9.73 -15.89
CA ILE A 888 -29.58 11.18 -15.75
C ILE A 888 -28.43 11.85 -16.50
N LYS A 889 -28.74 12.88 -17.29
CA LYS A 889 -27.76 13.66 -18.06
C LYS A 889 -27.87 15.14 -17.74
N LEU A 890 -26.74 15.83 -17.65
CA LEU A 890 -26.67 17.28 -17.74
C LEU A 890 -26.83 17.66 -19.21
N ILE A 891 -27.95 18.29 -19.57
CA ILE A 891 -28.28 18.71 -20.93
C ILE A 891 -27.66 20.08 -21.23
N GLU A 892 -27.83 21.03 -20.32
CA GLU A 892 -27.40 22.42 -20.51
C GLU A 892 -26.89 22.99 -19.18
N PRO A 893 -25.61 23.43 -19.08
CA PRO A 893 -25.06 24.02 -17.85
C PRO A 893 -25.31 25.53 -17.70
N ASP A 894 -25.87 26.19 -18.72
CA ASP A 894 -26.29 27.60 -18.72
C ASP A 894 -27.74 27.76 -19.22
N TYR A 895 -28.63 26.99 -18.63
CA TYR A 895 -30.06 27.01 -18.96
C TYR A 895 -30.67 28.40 -18.70
N LYS A 896 -31.48 28.87 -19.66
CA LYS A 896 -32.06 30.23 -19.70
C LYS A 896 -31.02 31.38 -19.64
N GLY A 897 -29.73 31.12 -19.88
CA GLY A 897 -28.67 32.17 -19.92
C GLY A 897 -28.42 32.85 -18.57
N LYS A 898 -28.55 32.11 -17.47
CA LYS A 898 -28.43 32.60 -16.08
C LYS A 898 -27.42 31.79 -15.25
N GLY A 899 -26.67 30.89 -15.87
CA GLY A 899 -25.77 29.91 -15.27
C GLY A 899 -26.49 28.75 -14.55
N ALA A 900 -27.77 28.51 -14.84
CA ALA A 900 -28.55 27.45 -14.20
C ALA A 900 -28.29 26.09 -14.87
N MET A 901 -28.28 25.00 -14.11
CA MET A 901 -28.18 23.66 -14.71
C MET A 901 -29.54 23.11 -15.12
N LEU A 902 -29.60 22.49 -16.31
CA LEU A 902 -30.70 21.62 -16.73
C LEU A 902 -30.22 20.16 -16.76
N LEU A 903 -30.80 19.37 -15.87
CA LEU A 903 -30.68 17.92 -15.82
C LEU A 903 -31.92 17.26 -16.44
N GLU A 904 -31.75 16.10 -17.07
CA GLU A 904 -32.85 15.33 -17.64
C GLU A 904 -32.71 13.85 -17.31
N HIS A 905 -33.81 13.23 -16.90
CA HIS A 905 -33.96 11.79 -16.81
C HIS A 905 -34.40 11.22 -18.16
N GLU A 906 -33.53 10.41 -18.79
CA GLU A 906 -33.88 9.61 -19.95
C GLU A 906 -34.46 8.26 -19.46
N SER A 907 -35.80 8.18 -19.43
CA SER A 907 -36.52 7.04 -18.88
C SER A 907 -36.22 5.72 -19.59
N ASP A 908 -35.75 4.74 -18.83
CA ASP A 908 -35.61 3.34 -19.27
C ASP A 908 -36.81 2.45 -18.85
N GLY A 909 -37.88 3.09 -18.35
CA GLY A 909 -39.06 2.44 -17.78
C GLY A 909 -38.97 2.18 -16.28
N ARG A 910 -37.90 2.62 -15.60
CA ARG A 910 -37.83 2.65 -14.12
C ARG A 910 -38.21 4.04 -13.62
N PRO A 911 -39.18 4.18 -12.69
CA PRO A 911 -39.48 5.46 -12.08
C PRO A 911 -38.37 5.86 -11.11
N ILE A 912 -38.02 7.14 -11.09
CA ILE A 912 -37.14 7.70 -10.05
C ILE A 912 -37.87 7.71 -8.70
N TYR A 913 -37.15 7.38 -7.64
CA TYR A 913 -37.69 7.39 -6.29
C TYR A 913 -37.76 8.84 -5.76
N GLU A 914 -38.94 9.45 -5.96
CA GLU A 914 -39.27 10.86 -5.67
C GLU A 914 -38.70 11.41 -4.33
N PRO A 915 -38.69 10.68 -3.18
CA PRO A 915 -38.20 11.23 -1.92
C PRO A 915 -36.72 11.67 -1.92
N TYR A 916 -35.88 11.11 -2.80
CA TYR A 916 -34.47 11.54 -2.91
C TYR A 916 -34.28 12.74 -3.85
N VAL A 917 -35.25 13.06 -4.71
CA VAL A 917 -35.06 14.05 -5.79
C VAL A 917 -34.79 15.43 -5.21
N GLU A 918 -35.52 15.85 -4.19
CA GLU A 918 -35.32 17.11 -3.50
C GLU A 918 -33.92 17.20 -2.86
N ASP A 919 -33.51 16.17 -2.13
CA ASP A 919 -32.23 16.14 -1.42
C ASP A 919 -31.01 16.13 -2.35
N VAL A 920 -31.12 15.45 -3.50
CA VAL A 920 -30.10 15.43 -4.57
C VAL A 920 -30.06 16.79 -5.28
N MET A 921 -31.21 17.35 -5.66
CA MET A 921 -31.31 18.66 -6.31
C MET A 921 -30.72 19.78 -5.44
N ASN A 922 -31.10 19.80 -4.16
CA ASN A 922 -30.58 20.77 -3.19
C ASN A 922 -29.07 20.60 -2.96
N ALA A 923 -28.52 19.37 -3.07
CA ALA A 923 -27.09 19.13 -3.00
C ALA A 923 -26.33 19.64 -4.24
N ILE A 924 -26.82 19.33 -5.45
CA ILE A 924 -26.25 19.85 -6.70
C ILE A 924 -26.29 21.39 -6.68
N LYS A 925 -27.42 21.99 -6.27
CA LYS A 925 -27.56 23.45 -6.14
C LYS A 925 -26.60 24.07 -5.13
N LYS A 926 -26.36 23.43 -3.97
CA LYS A 926 -25.35 23.88 -2.99
C LYS A 926 -23.92 23.79 -3.52
N ILE A 927 -23.61 22.79 -4.35
CA ILE A 927 -22.28 22.57 -4.93
C ILE A 927 -22.03 23.53 -6.10
N TRP A 928 -23.00 23.65 -7.02
CA TRP A 928 -22.94 24.52 -8.19
C TRP A 928 -23.06 26.02 -7.85
N ASN A 929 -23.74 26.34 -6.74
CA ASN A 929 -24.03 27.71 -6.30
C ASN A 929 -24.88 28.53 -7.29
N ASN A 930 -25.70 27.85 -8.10
CA ASN A 930 -26.72 28.46 -8.96
C ASN A 930 -27.94 27.55 -9.08
N ASP A 931 -29.03 28.05 -9.66
CA ASP A 931 -30.31 27.33 -9.75
C ASP A 931 -30.18 26.03 -10.58
N VAL A 932 -30.95 25.01 -10.21
CA VAL A 932 -30.93 23.69 -10.84
C VAL A 932 -32.35 23.26 -11.20
N TYR A 933 -32.51 22.81 -12.43
CA TYR A 933 -33.75 22.28 -12.99
C TYR A 933 -33.55 20.82 -13.37
N PHE A 934 -34.54 19.98 -13.06
CA PHE A 934 -34.51 18.56 -13.40
C PHE A 934 -35.81 18.11 -14.04
N ILE A 935 -35.73 17.69 -15.30
CA ILE A 935 -36.84 17.12 -16.05
C ILE A 935 -36.95 15.64 -15.72
N ASN A 936 -37.99 15.26 -14.97
CA ASN A 936 -38.31 13.88 -14.66
C ASN A 936 -39.38 13.37 -15.65
N LYS A 937 -38.95 12.52 -16.59
CA LYS A 937 -39.81 11.86 -17.57
C LYS A 937 -40.28 10.51 -17.03
N ASN A 938 -41.52 10.43 -16.53
CA ASN A 938 -42.16 9.18 -16.11
C ASN A 938 -43.51 9.02 -16.83
N ASP A 939 -43.74 7.87 -17.48
CA ASP A 939 -45.02 7.46 -18.07
C ASP A 939 -45.76 8.54 -18.88
N GLY A 940 -45.02 9.28 -19.71
CA GLY A 940 -45.57 10.33 -20.58
C GLY A 940 -45.98 11.63 -19.87
N LYS A 941 -45.76 11.74 -18.56
CA LYS A 941 -45.93 12.99 -17.80
C LYS A 941 -44.56 13.56 -17.44
N GLU A 942 -44.33 14.80 -17.84
CA GLU A 942 -43.11 15.53 -17.52
C GLU A 942 -43.34 16.42 -16.29
N LYS A 943 -42.61 16.13 -15.21
CA LYS A 943 -42.48 17.01 -14.06
C LYS A 943 -41.15 17.75 -14.15
N ILE A 944 -41.13 19.03 -13.81
CA ILE A 944 -39.90 19.79 -13.69
C ILE A 944 -39.70 20.15 -12.22
N HIS A 945 -38.65 19.58 -11.65
CA HIS A 945 -38.21 19.82 -10.28
C HIS A 945 -37.26 21.02 -10.31
N CYS A 946 -37.55 22.04 -9.51
CA CYS A 946 -36.79 23.30 -9.49
C CYS A 946 -36.19 23.50 -8.10
N SER A 947 -34.89 23.75 -8.01
CA SER A 947 -34.20 24.14 -6.78
C SER A 947 -33.48 25.48 -7.00
N TYR A 948 -33.90 26.52 -6.27
CA TYR A 948 -33.42 27.89 -6.47
C TYR A 948 -33.31 28.69 -5.16
N ASN A 949 -32.73 29.89 -5.22
CA ASN A 949 -32.62 30.78 -4.06
C ASN A 949 -33.96 31.44 -3.69
N PHE A 950 -34.33 31.42 -2.41
CA PHE A 950 -35.54 32.11 -1.93
C PHE A 950 -35.43 33.63 -2.11
N ARG A 951 -36.29 34.23 -2.95
CA ARG A 951 -36.17 35.63 -3.40
C ARG A 951 -36.08 36.67 -2.26
N ASN A 952 -36.64 36.36 -1.09
CA ASN A 952 -36.71 37.25 0.06
C ASN A 952 -35.81 36.85 1.25
N ALA A 953 -35.00 35.78 1.13
CA ALA A 953 -34.16 35.27 2.22
C ALA A 953 -32.84 34.67 1.68
N PRO A 954 -31.77 35.47 1.56
CA PRO A 954 -30.47 35.01 1.05
C PRO A 954 -29.92 33.83 1.87
N GLY A 955 -29.75 32.69 1.22
CA GLY A 955 -29.23 31.46 1.83
C GLY A 955 -30.28 30.36 2.08
N GLN A 956 -31.58 30.66 2.03
CA GLN A 956 -32.62 29.62 2.02
C GLN A 956 -32.82 29.08 0.59
N ILE A 957 -33.00 27.76 0.49
CA ILE A 957 -33.30 27.05 -0.75
C ILE A 957 -34.80 26.85 -0.83
N GLN A 958 -35.39 27.18 -1.98
CA GLN A 958 -36.75 26.81 -2.32
C GLN A 958 -36.71 25.62 -3.27
N TYR A 959 -37.55 24.63 -3.00
CA TYR A 959 -37.81 23.51 -3.90
C TYR A 959 -39.28 23.53 -4.31
N GLU A 960 -39.55 23.37 -5.61
CA GLU A 960 -40.90 23.23 -6.14
C GLU A 960 -40.94 22.20 -7.28
N VAL A 961 -42.14 21.70 -7.58
CA VAL A 961 -42.40 20.81 -8.70
C VAL A 961 -43.50 21.43 -9.55
N VAL A 962 -43.17 21.76 -10.79
CA VAL A 962 -44.06 22.45 -11.74
C VAL A 962 -44.28 21.61 -12.99
N SER A 963 -45.37 21.88 -13.70
CA SER A 963 -45.59 21.32 -15.03
C SER A 963 -44.70 22.01 -16.07
N ARG A 964 -44.45 21.34 -17.21
CA ARG A 964 -43.71 21.94 -18.33
C ARG A 964 -44.38 23.20 -18.88
N GLU A 965 -45.70 23.30 -18.85
CA GLU A 965 -46.41 24.50 -19.29
C GLU A 965 -46.21 25.69 -18.36
N GLU A 966 -46.14 25.47 -17.05
CA GLU A 966 -45.87 26.53 -16.05
C GLU A 966 -44.41 27.00 -16.13
N HIS A 967 -43.47 26.07 -16.28
CA HIS A 967 -42.03 26.35 -16.42
C HIS A 967 -41.65 27.09 -17.72
N LEU A 968 -42.43 26.91 -18.79
CA LEU A 968 -42.28 27.68 -20.04
C LEU A 968 -42.94 29.07 -19.97
N LYS A 969 -43.80 29.31 -18.98
CA LYS A 969 -44.43 30.62 -18.72
C LYS A 969 -43.64 31.46 -17.70
N SER A 970 -42.58 30.92 -17.06
CA SER A 970 -41.77 31.55 -16.01
C SER A 970 -40.31 31.83 -16.39
#